data_AF-A0A3D1PTY5-F1
#
_entry.id   AF-A0A3D1PTY5-F1
#
_cell.length_a   1.000
_cell.length_b   1.000
_cell.length_c   1.000
_cell.angle_alpha   90.00
_cell.angle_beta   90.00
_cell.angle_gamma   90.00
#
_symmetry.space_group_name_H-M   'P 1'
#
loop_
_entity.id
_entity.type
_entity.pdbx_description
1 polymer ?
#
loop_
_entity_poly.entity_id
_entity_poly.type
_entity_poly.pdbx_seq_one_letter_code
_entity_poly.pdbx_strand_id
1 'polypeptide(L)'
;MKDEENKMQSAAPGQQAQPEQMQPESEPAADSAQPGTENEPKAETTAPETPDKKKRPLWLKLLAVFAAALAVLVLLAVLYINGKLDLIHYDDGTVDSVGTVDAEEDQDLDTTGLTQATNDEMEMPEGSPFADEDVLNILLVSTDERTDAVNDWDAFTHLNELDGTKATTEFSSDARADSLILCSLNIKDDTIKLVSIERGTGVPILLDGYEGQYDWITHTFRYGGVRLTMDTVEDCFNVQVDHYVRFNFNSFVQIVDAVGGIDLNLTEDEAKALNWEVPSNSMLIVKKVEPGWNHFDGYTALQYARLRAIDDDWHRVARQRTVIQAVLDRIKSASVTELNDLLDTALPVVQTNFTKTEIAALMVQLPSFLGVTADQMTMPVQGTYGVRNGMDDRPMMDPDWAANIAVLQNFLYTDMTAEEAIAAGTATPETADGEETAVPETVEVQSKKNDTVHTYLKDNTTPIYWDYPLEDADFGNADYRVFLAGETRGQPQNTAMRKALFQYLHEQQGVNVQLVETGVGETQVLEQYLRTGDENWLNHYLKLQGSCADAEAEYWRWLYQYNRQQGGTIYVAGLGTERNTVVSMYGLLALADTEIEPAESIADFVQALRDEDVTTALQLFKTAMEEQPDAMADYFGDAYAQVQQLYANLQVNTTYKGRLDRDDLAMMDNMNFVLRQYPDDKFFGQLSNGHVTQSAWKDGNYIANYSRFGMLLNGEGSPVQGEVCSMLTIYTQRGSNGLLGDDAENDYYDLNALAEAAGKEFIATGADLFLALDNEDTPYTEQNGLIKPEVQAEEKPLMDYCQKLIVLFDTEN
;
A
#
# COMPACT_ATOMS: atom_id res chain seq x y z
N MET A 1 -56.57 -40.61 30.42
CA MET A 1 -57.31 -41.89 30.59
C MET A 1 -56.48 -42.99 29.95
N LYS A 2 -55.99 -43.93 30.77
CA LYS A 2 -55.57 -45.32 30.49
C LYS A 2 -54.23 -45.59 29.77
N ASP A 3 -53.21 -45.86 30.59
CA ASP A 3 -52.55 -47.16 30.88
C ASP A 3 -52.03 -48.12 29.79
N GLU A 4 -50.85 -48.65 30.15
CA GLU A 4 -49.95 -49.66 29.57
C GLU A 4 -50.56 -51.05 29.26
N GLU A 5 -49.95 -51.82 28.33
CA GLU A 5 -49.24 -53.10 28.61
C GLU A 5 -48.75 -53.90 27.35
N ASN A 6 -47.44 -54.14 27.36
CA ASN A 6 -46.54 -55.19 26.82
C ASN A 6 -47.00 -56.51 26.13
N LYS A 7 -46.18 -57.02 25.16
CA LYS A 7 -45.64 -58.42 25.10
C LYS A 7 -44.66 -58.80 23.94
N MET A 8 -43.42 -59.20 24.34
CA MET A 8 -42.59 -60.41 23.99
C MET A 8 -41.97 -60.66 22.57
N GLN A 9 -40.61 -60.67 22.41
CA GLN A 9 -39.59 -61.79 22.42
C GLN A 9 -39.28 -62.40 21.01
N SER A 10 -38.08 -62.86 20.56
CA SER A 10 -36.69 -63.03 21.09
C SER A 10 -35.70 -63.56 20.00
N ALA A 11 -34.41 -63.18 20.09
CA ALA A 11 -33.10 -63.90 19.94
C ALA A 11 -32.68 -64.85 18.75
N ALA A 12 -31.37 -64.78 18.42
CA ALA A 12 -30.47 -65.57 17.52
C ALA A 12 -30.13 -67.01 18.06
N PRO A 13 -29.15 -67.89 17.59
CA PRO A 13 -27.88 -67.70 16.80
C PRO A 13 -27.34 -68.87 15.87
N GLY A 14 -26.16 -68.71 15.21
CA GLY A 14 -25.00 -69.65 15.21
C GLY A 14 -24.66 -70.71 14.10
N GLN A 15 -23.45 -70.57 13.49
CA GLN A 15 -22.36 -71.55 13.12
C GLN A 15 -22.35 -72.58 11.92
N GLN A 16 -21.32 -72.41 11.06
CA GLN A 16 -20.28 -73.32 10.42
C GLN A 16 -20.58 -74.72 9.81
N ALA A 17 -20.05 -74.98 8.57
CA ALA A 17 -18.95 -75.94 8.22
C ALA A 17 -18.79 -76.26 6.69
N GLN A 18 -17.56 -76.58 6.27
CA GLN A 18 -16.96 -77.00 4.95
C GLN A 18 -17.43 -78.41 4.43
N PRO A 19 -16.95 -79.05 3.29
CA PRO A 19 -15.65 -78.93 2.56
C PRO A 19 -15.55 -79.25 1.02
N GLU A 20 -14.30 -79.23 0.50
CA GLU A 20 -13.63 -80.19 -0.44
C GLU A 20 -13.25 -79.87 -1.92
N GLN A 21 -12.15 -80.53 -2.33
CA GLN A 21 -11.18 -80.34 -3.43
C GLN A 21 -11.58 -80.85 -4.84
N MET A 22 -10.91 -80.37 -5.90
CA MET A 22 -10.22 -81.23 -6.91
C MET A 22 -9.27 -80.45 -7.86
N GLN A 23 -8.25 -81.16 -8.36
CA GLN A 23 -7.11 -80.69 -9.19
C GLN A 23 -7.05 -81.58 -10.49
N PRO A 24 -6.01 -81.57 -11.38
CA PRO A 24 -5.98 -80.97 -12.73
C PRO A 24 -5.65 -81.96 -13.90
N GLU A 25 -5.52 -81.46 -15.15
CA GLU A 25 -4.88 -82.08 -16.34
C GLU A 25 -4.58 -80.93 -17.36
N SER A 26 -3.61 -80.89 -18.28
CA SER A 26 -2.50 -81.74 -18.75
C SER A 26 -1.57 -80.90 -19.68
N GLU A 27 -0.31 -81.34 -19.81
CA GLU A 27 0.77 -80.83 -20.70
C GLU A 27 0.67 -81.46 -22.13
N PRO A 28 1.44 -81.08 -23.20
CA PRO A 28 2.87 -81.48 -23.28
C PRO A 28 3.86 -80.67 -24.19
N ALA A 29 5.16 -80.95 -23.95
CA ALA A 29 6.31 -81.11 -24.89
C ALA A 29 6.83 -79.90 -25.70
N ALA A 30 8.10 -79.78 -26.10
CA ALA A 30 9.42 -80.37 -25.81
C ALA A 30 10.44 -79.59 -26.69
N ASP A 31 11.70 -79.46 -26.28
CA ASP A 31 12.92 -79.85 -27.02
C ASP A 31 14.19 -79.07 -26.58
N SER A 32 15.31 -79.73 -26.83
CA SER A 32 16.61 -79.78 -26.17
C SER A 32 17.69 -78.88 -26.81
N ALA A 33 18.75 -78.59 -26.04
CA ALA A 33 20.15 -78.89 -26.40
C ALA A 33 21.16 -78.27 -25.41
N GLN A 34 22.00 -79.13 -24.84
CA GLN A 34 23.33 -78.88 -24.26
C GLN A 34 24.32 -79.78 -25.05
N PRO A 35 25.65 -79.53 -25.10
CA PRO A 35 26.55 -80.13 -24.10
C PRO A 35 27.99 -79.58 -23.92
N GLY A 36 28.62 -79.99 -22.81
CA GLY A 36 30.04 -80.43 -22.75
C GLY A 36 30.96 -79.62 -21.82
N THR A 37 31.88 -80.20 -21.02
CA THR A 37 32.30 -81.60 -20.72
C THR A 37 33.34 -81.61 -19.57
N GLU A 38 33.25 -82.63 -18.68
CA GLU A 38 34.33 -83.48 -18.09
C GLU A 38 35.43 -82.90 -17.14
N ASN A 39 36.00 -83.59 -16.11
CA ASN A 39 35.81 -84.91 -15.46
C ASN A 39 36.68 -85.05 -14.16
N GLU A 40 36.15 -85.81 -13.18
CA GLU A 40 36.81 -86.82 -12.27
C GLU A 40 37.88 -86.45 -11.16
N PRO A 41 38.20 -87.33 -10.16
CA PRO A 41 37.34 -88.14 -9.26
C PRO A 41 37.87 -88.35 -7.79
N LYS A 42 36.97 -88.86 -6.90
CA LYS A 42 37.11 -89.78 -5.72
C LYS A 42 38.12 -89.57 -4.56
N ALA A 43 37.60 -89.57 -3.31
CA ALA A 43 37.91 -90.59 -2.26
C ALA A 43 37.05 -90.40 -0.98
N GLU A 44 36.61 -91.53 -0.38
CA GLU A 44 35.79 -91.65 0.84
C GLU A 44 36.57 -91.36 2.13
N THR A 45 35.95 -90.69 3.13
CA THR A 45 35.54 -91.30 4.44
C THR A 45 34.99 -90.26 5.44
N THR A 46 33.95 -90.70 6.18
CA THR A 46 33.34 -90.14 7.42
C THR A 46 32.42 -88.89 7.36
N ALA A 47 31.12 -89.16 7.55
CA ALA A 47 29.95 -88.37 8.01
C ALA A 47 29.93 -86.82 7.93
N PRO A 48 28.80 -86.24 7.49
CA PRO A 48 28.23 -85.14 8.28
C PRO A 48 26.70 -85.18 8.46
N GLU A 49 26.32 -84.48 9.51
CA GLU A 49 25.02 -84.22 10.08
C GLU A 49 24.07 -83.43 9.15
N THR A 50 22.81 -83.35 9.58
CA THR A 50 21.65 -82.59 9.08
C THR A 50 21.92 -81.33 8.22
N PRO A 51 21.06 -81.04 7.21
CA PRO A 51 21.20 -79.86 6.36
C PRO A 51 20.91 -78.57 7.15
N ASP A 52 21.92 -77.70 7.23
CA ASP A 52 21.90 -76.45 7.95
C ASP A 52 21.11 -75.35 7.19
N LYS A 53 20.19 -74.67 7.87
CA LYS A 53 19.37 -73.59 7.31
C LYS A 53 20.29 -72.41 6.95
N LYS A 54 20.45 -72.10 5.66
CA LYS A 54 21.12 -70.86 5.20
C LYS A 54 20.50 -69.65 5.91
N LYS A 55 21.21 -69.11 6.90
CA LYS A 55 20.81 -67.91 7.65
C LYS A 55 20.91 -66.72 6.70
N ARG A 56 19.78 -66.06 6.43
CA ARG A 56 19.73 -64.77 5.70
C ARG A 56 20.74 -63.80 6.35
N PRO A 57 21.56 -63.08 5.55
CA PRO A 57 22.61 -62.23 6.09
C PRO A 57 21.99 -61.10 6.93
N LEU A 58 22.67 -60.73 8.02
CA LEU A 58 22.17 -59.83 9.06
C LEU A 58 21.65 -58.50 8.50
N TRP A 59 22.31 -57.96 7.48
CA TRP A 59 21.94 -56.69 6.84
C TRP A 59 20.57 -56.73 6.15
N LEU A 60 20.16 -57.86 5.56
CA LEU A 60 18.81 -58.01 4.97
C LEU A 60 17.71 -58.04 6.03
N LYS A 61 18.01 -58.52 7.24
CA LYS A 61 17.07 -58.47 8.37
C LYS A 61 16.97 -57.06 8.95
N LEU A 62 18.11 -56.37 9.06
CA LEU A 62 18.15 -54.97 9.50
C LEU A 62 17.43 -54.04 8.52
N LEU A 63 17.60 -54.26 7.21
CA LEU A 63 16.90 -53.51 6.17
C LEU A 63 15.39 -53.78 6.18
N ALA A 64 14.96 -55.03 6.41
CA ALA A 64 13.54 -55.36 6.56
C ALA A 64 12.92 -54.73 7.82
N VAL A 65 13.66 -54.69 8.93
CA VAL A 65 13.22 -54.01 10.17
C VAL A 65 13.13 -52.50 9.97
N PHE A 66 14.11 -51.90 9.28
CA PHE A 66 14.10 -50.48 8.94
C PHE A 66 12.92 -50.12 8.02
N ALA A 67 12.69 -50.91 6.96
CA ALA A 67 11.57 -50.71 6.05
C ALA A 67 10.22 -50.87 6.76
N ALA A 68 10.09 -51.84 7.69
CA ALA A 68 8.88 -52.00 8.50
C ALA A 68 8.68 -50.82 9.47
N ALA A 69 9.74 -50.32 10.09
CA ALA A 69 9.67 -49.13 10.96
C ALA A 69 9.27 -47.88 10.16
N LEU A 70 9.83 -47.69 8.97
CA LEU A 70 9.46 -46.60 8.06
C LEU A 70 7.99 -46.72 7.63
N ALA A 71 7.52 -47.91 7.27
CA ALA A 71 6.11 -48.13 6.91
C ALA A 71 5.16 -47.82 8.08
N VAL A 72 5.54 -48.15 9.32
CA VAL A 72 4.77 -47.77 10.51
C VAL A 72 4.80 -46.25 10.73
N LEU A 73 5.94 -45.58 10.54
CA LEU A 73 6.02 -44.12 10.63
C LEU A 73 5.17 -43.42 9.57
N VAL A 74 5.20 -43.89 8.32
CA VAL A 74 4.33 -43.40 7.25
C VAL A 74 2.87 -43.64 7.59
N LEU A 75 2.50 -44.82 8.10
CA LEU A 75 1.13 -45.10 8.53
C LEU A 75 0.68 -44.17 9.66
N LEU A 76 1.55 -43.93 10.65
CA LEU A 76 1.26 -43.00 11.74
C LEU A 76 1.11 -41.55 11.24
N ALA A 77 1.95 -41.13 10.29
CA ALA A 77 1.84 -39.81 9.65
C ALA A 77 0.53 -39.67 8.86
N VAL A 78 0.14 -40.70 8.10
CA VAL A 78 -1.15 -40.73 7.36
C VAL A 78 -2.33 -40.67 8.33
N LEU A 79 -2.30 -41.43 9.43
CA LEU A 79 -3.36 -41.40 10.44
C LEU A 79 -3.45 -40.04 11.14
N TYR A 80 -2.31 -39.41 11.42
CA TYR A 80 -2.25 -38.07 12.01
C TYR A 80 -2.79 -37.00 11.06
N ILE A 81 -2.35 -37.01 9.79
CA ILE A 81 -2.86 -36.10 8.75
C ILE A 81 -4.36 -36.27 8.57
N ASN A 82 -4.85 -37.50 8.42
CA ASN A 82 -6.29 -37.76 8.30
C ASN A 82 -7.06 -37.27 9.52
N GLY A 83 -6.51 -37.43 10.74
CA GLY A 83 -7.14 -36.92 11.95
C GLY A 83 -7.26 -35.40 11.98
N LYS A 84 -6.31 -34.65 11.41
CA LYS A 84 -6.40 -33.20 11.24
C LYS A 84 -7.40 -32.81 10.15
N LEU A 85 -7.38 -33.50 9.02
CA LEU A 85 -8.30 -33.28 7.91
C LEU A 85 -9.77 -33.57 8.29
N ASP A 86 -10.01 -34.42 9.28
CA ASP A 86 -11.34 -34.70 9.84
C ASP A 86 -11.92 -33.52 10.64
N LEU A 87 -11.11 -32.51 10.99
CA LEU A 87 -11.56 -31.31 11.70
C LEU A 87 -12.21 -30.26 10.79
N ILE A 88 -11.93 -30.32 9.49
CA ILE A 88 -12.35 -29.28 8.51
C ILE A 88 -13.83 -29.43 8.16
N HIS A 89 -14.52 -28.30 8.02
CA HIS A 89 -15.89 -28.24 7.51
C HIS A 89 -15.89 -28.26 5.98
N TYR A 90 -16.22 -29.41 5.38
CA TYR A 90 -16.29 -29.56 3.92
C TYR A 90 -17.69 -29.23 3.40
N ASP A 91 -17.76 -28.32 2.43
CA ASP A 91 -19.00 -27.84 1.84
C ASP A 91 -18.73 -27.42 0.39
N ASP A 92 -19.60 -27.81 -0.55
CA ASP A 92 -19.42 -27.53 -1.98
C ASP A 92 -19.96 -26.15 -2.40
N GLY A 93 -20.46 -25.36 -1.44
CA GLY A 93 -21.01 -24.03 -1.63
C GLY A 93 -22.44 -24.01 -2.15
N THR A 94 -23.08 -25.17 -2.32
CA THR A 94 -24.46 -25.22 -2.84
C THR A 94 -25.48 -24.76 -1.80
N VAL A 95 -26.41 -23.89 -2.22
CA VAL A 95 -27.50 -23.39 -1.38
C VAL A 95 -28.84 -24.02 -1.77
N ASP A 96 -29.66 -24.37 -0.78
CA ASP A 96 -30.99 -24.98 -1.00
C ASP A 96 -32.02 -24.00 -1.60
N SER A 97 -31.77 -22.69 -1.45
CA SER A 97 -32.61 -21.62 -1.99
C SER A 97 -31.81 -20.34 -2.20
N VAL A 98 -32.20 -19.56 -3.21
CA VAL A 98 -31.70 -18.19 -3.41
C VAL A 98 -32.14 -17.32 -2.23
N GLY A 99 -31.20 -16.56 -1.67
CA GLY A 99 -31.45 -15.60 -0.58
C GLY A 99 -32.32 -14.42 -1.02
N THR A 100 -32.63 -13.51 -0.08
CA THR A 100 -33.41 -12.33 -0.45
C THR A 100 -32.52 -11.35 -1.24
N VAL A 101 -32.98 -11.03 -2.45
CA VAL A 101 -32.41 -9.97 -3.27
C VAL A 101 -33.12 -8.68 -2.89
N ASP A 102 -32.58 -8.01 -1.87
CA ASP A 102 -33.06 -6.71 -1.38
C ASP A 102 -31.88 -5.79 -1.03
N ALA A 103 -32.14 -4.49 -1.11
CA ALA A 103 -31.13 -3.44 -1.04
C ALA A 103 -31.09 -2.70 0.31
N GLU A 104 -31.64 -3.26 1.39
CA GLU A 104 -31.58 -2.60 2.70
C GLU A 104 -30.13 -2.63 3.23
N GLU A 105 -29.37 -1.57 2.96
CA GLU A 105 -28.06 -1.29 3.53
C GLU A 105 -27.84 0.23 3.67
N ASP A 106 -27.42 0.65 4.87
CA ASP A 106 -27.13 2.04 5.24
C ASP A 106 -25.63 2.37 5.09
N GLN A 107 -24.93 1.78 4.10
CA GLN A 107 -23.52 2.06 3.85
C GLN A 107 -23.35 2.76 2.51
N ASP A 108 -22.63 3.88 2.54
CA ASP A 108 -22.35 4.70 1.36
C ASP A 108 -21.02 4.26 0.74
N LEU A 109 -21.00 4.17 -0.59
CA LEU A 109 -19.76 4.09 -1.37
C LEU A 109 -19.26 5.51 -1.60
N ASP A 110 -17.98 5.76 -1.34
CA ASP A 110 -17.38 7.02 -1.77
C ASP A 110 -17.27 7.02 -3.30
N THR A 111 -18.12 7.82 -3.93
CA THR A 111 -18.18 8.01 -5.38
C THR A 111 -17.62 9.37 -5.79
N THR A 112 -17.12 10.13 -4.81
CA THR A 112 -16.42 11.37 -5.03
C THR A 112 -15.15 11.01 -5.79
N GLY A 113 -15.17 11.17 -7.09
CA GLY A 113 -14.30 10.41 -7.98
C GLY A 113 -14.83 10.34 -9.35
N LEU A 114 -15.98 9.73 -9.41
CA LEU A 114 -16.05 8.72 -10.42
C LEU A 114 -16.90 9.24 -11.56
N THR A 115 -16.42 8.97 -12.76
CA THR A 115 -17.16 9.29 -13.97
C THR A 115 -18.35 8.35 -14.06
N GLN A 116 -19.55 8.90 -14.25
CA GLN A 116 -20.71 8.05 -14.45
C GLN A 116 -20.50 7.23 -15.73
N ALA A 117 -20.78 5.93 -15.65
CA ALA A 117 -20.82 5.04 -16.81
C ALA A 117 -21.63 5.66 -17.95
N THR A 118 -21.05 5.68 -19.15
CA THR A 118 -21.69 6.26 -20.33
C THR A 118 -22.61 5.26 -21.04
N ASN A 119 -22.44 3.97 -20.75
CA ASN A 119 -23.24 2.87 -21.28
C ASN A 119 -24.27 2.39 -20.24
N ASP A 120 -25.50 2.12 -20.70
CA ASP A 120 -26.57 1.61 -19.85
C ASP A 120 -26.31 0.15 -19.40
N GLU A 121 -25.50 -0.60 -20.15
CA GLU A 121 -25.15 -2.00 -19.88
C GLU A 121 -23.64 -2.13 -19.58
N MET A 122 -23.30 -3.01 -18.63
CA MET A 122 -21.92 -3.39 -18.31
C MET A 122 -21.42 -4.41 -19.33
N GLU A 123 -20.31 -4.10 -20.00
CA GLU A 123 -19.69 -4.99 -20.99
C GLU A 123 -18.79 -6.01 -20.28
N MET A 124 -19.29 -7.24 -20.11
CA MET A 124 -18.55 -8.35 -19.53
C MET A 124 -17.62 -9.00 -20.55
N PRO A 125 -16.49 -9.58 -20.13
CA PRO A 125 -15.62 -10.34 -21.04
C PRO A 125 -16.35 -11.55 -21.64
N GLU A 126 -16.13 -11.80 -22.93
CA GLU A 126 -16.58 -13.02 -23.59
C GLU A 126 -15.51 -14.11 -23.50
N GLY A 127 -15.87 -15.30 -23.03
CA GLY A 127 -14.95 -16.45 -23.02
C GLY A 127 -15.20 -17.41 -21.87
N SER A 128 -14.35 -18.43 -21.78
CA SER A 128 -14.22 -19.22 -20.55
C SER A 128 -13.13 -18.60 -19.69
N PRO A 129 -13.26 -18.63 -18.35
CA PRO A 129 -12.24 -18.10 -17.44
C PRO A 129 -10.85 -18.64 -17.76
N PHE A 130 -9.83 -17.77 -17.71
CA PHE A 130 -8.45 -18.17 -17.94
C PHE A 130 -7.94 -19.07 -16.80
N ALA A 131 -7.20 -20.11 -17.15
CA ALA A 131 -6.67 -21.10 -16.23
C ALA A 131 -5.25 -21.53 -16.63
N ASP A 132 -4.43 -21.85 -15.63
CA ASP A 132 -3.12 -22.49 -15.80
C ASP A 132 -3.04 -23.73 -14.88
N GLU A 133 -2.58 -24.87 -15.39
CA GLU A 133 -2.51 -26.13 -14.64
C GLU A 133 -1.50 -26.08 -13.47
N ASP A 134 -0.53 -25.16 -13.52
CA ASP A 134 0.49 -24.97 -12.49
C ASP A 134 0.07 -23.94 -11.42
N VAL A 135 -1.05 -23.24 -11.62
CA VAL A 135 -1.53 -22.15 -10.74
C VAL A 135 -2.87 -22.53 -10.11
N LEU A 136 -2.93 -22.47 -8.78
CA LEU A 136 -4.13 -22.76 -8.00
C LEU A 136 -4.72 -21.48 -7.44
N ASN A 137 -5.93 -21.13 -7.86
CA ASN A 137 -6.64 -19.93 -7.42
C ASN A 137 -7.69 -20.27 -6.36
N ILE A 138 -7.51 -19.71 -5.17
CA ILE A 138 -8.33 -19.96 -3.99
C ILE A 138 -8.99 -18.66 -3.56
N LEU A 139 -10.33 -18.59 -3.61
CA LEU A 139 -11.06 -17.45 -3.10
C LEU A 139 -11.19 -17.53 -1.57
N LEU A 140 -10.50 -16.64 -0.87
CA LEU A 140 -10.64 -16.44 0.56
C LEU A 140 -11.84 -15.52 0.81
N VAL A 141 -12.82 -16.00 1.57
CA VAL A 141 -14.09 -15.30 1.81
C VAL A 141 -14.26 -15.07 3.30
N SER A 142 -14.24 -13.81 3.73
CA SER A 142 -14.62 -13.46 5.10
C SER A 142 -16.09 -13.09 5.18
N THR A 143 -16.85 -13.74 6.06
CA THR A 143 -18.28 -13.50 6.21
C THR A 143 -18.66 -12.77 7.50
N ASP A 144 -19.48 -11.73 7.35
CA ASP A 144 -20.20 -11.07 8.44
C ASP A 144 -21.51 -11.82 8.69
N GLU A 145 -21.51 -12.67 9.71
CA GLU A 145 -22.63 -13.53 10.08
C GLU A 145 -23.73 -12.70 10.75
N ARG A 146 -24.71 -12.23 9.96
CA ARG A 146 -25.83 -11.40 10.43
C ARG A 146 -26.92 -12.24 11.13
N THR A 147 -26.56 -12.96 12.19
CA THR A 147 -27.52 -13.75 12.99
C THR A 147 -28.05 -12.98 14.20
N ASP A 148 -29.22 -13.36 14.75
CA ASP A 148 -29.80 -12.75 15.97
C ASP A 148 -28.86 -12.80 17.19
N ALA A 149 -27.88 -13.73 17.21
CA ALA A 149 -26.86 -13.85 18.25
C ALA A 149 -25.70 -12.84 18.10
N VAL A 150 -25.56 -12.22 16.92
CA VAL A 150 -24.44 -11.34 16.54
C VAL A 150 -24.92 -9.92 16.21
N ASN A 151 -26.20 -9.75 15.87
CA ASN A 151 -26.81 -8.50 15.41
C ASN A 151 -27.58 -7.70 16.48
N ASP A 152 -27.80 -8.23 17.68
CA ASP A 152 -28.35 -7.39 18.73
C ASP A 152 -27.29 -6.36 19.13
N TRP A 153 -27.67 -5.11 19.39
CA TRP A 153 -26.77 -4.07 19.93
C TRP A 153 -25.99 -4.60 21.16
N ASP A 154 -26.52 -5.64 21.81
CA ASP A 154 -25.95 -6.36 22.95
C ASP A 154 -25.12 -7.64 22.63
N ALA A 155 -24.99 -8.09 21.38
CA ALA A 155 -24.13 -9.24 21.05
C ALA A 155 -22.65 -8.96 21.38
N PHE A 156 -22.24 -7.69 21.25
CA PHE A 156 -20.87 -7.27 21.53
C PHE A 156 -20.66 -6.80 22.97
N THR A 157 -21.71 -6.50 23.74
CA THR A 157 -21.60 -6.36 25.21
C THR A 157 -21.39 -7.71 25.90
N HIS A 158 -21.58 -8.82 25.18
CA HIS A 158 -21.36 -10.20 25.62
C HIS A 158 -20.21 -10.88 24.86
N LEU A 159 -19.06 -10.19 24.73
CA LEU A 159 -17.77 -10.72 24.23
C LEU A 159 -17.34 -12.10 24.80
N ASN A 160 -17.88 -12.51 25.96
CA ASN A 160 -17.68 -13.84 26.52
C ASN A 160 -18.43 -14.97 25.75
N GLU A 161 -19.18 -14.65 24.70
CA GLU A 161 -19.94 -15.62 23.88
C GLU A 161 -19.24 -15.95 22.55
N LEU A 162 -18.16 -15.25 22.21
CA LEU A 162 -17.15 -15.71 21.23
C LEU A 162 -16.19 -16.73 21.89
N ASP A 163 -16.75 -17.61 22.72
CA ASP A 163 -16.06 -18.63 23.51
C ASP A 163 -15.83 -19.94 22.74
N GLY A 164 -16.03 -19.93 21.42
CA GLY A 164 -15.95 -21.13 20.59
C GLY A 164 -17.12 -22.11 20.80
N THR A 165 -18.26 -21.67 21.34
CA THR A 165 -19.48 -22.48 21.36
C THR A 165 -20.01 -22.75 19.94
N LYS A 166 -20.84 -23.78 19.81
CA LYS A 166 -21.49 -24.13 18.53
C LYS A 166 -22.27 -22.97 17.90
N ALA A 167 -22.84 -22.07 18.71
CA ALA A 167 -23.64 -20.95 18.23
C ALA A 167 -22.80 -19.85 17.52
N THR A 168 -21.50 -19.75 17.82
CA THR A 168 -20.60 -18.73 17.22
C THR A 168 -19.64 -19.30 16.18
N THR A 169 -19.69 -20.61 15.92
CA THR A 169 -18.87 -21.33 14.93
C THR A 169 -19.69 -21.82 13.74
N GLU A 170 -21.01 -21.61 13.73
CA GLU A 170 -21.87 -21.93 12.59
C GLU A 170 -21.80 -20.86 11.51
N PHE A 171 -21.71 -21.31 10.26
CA PHE A 171 -21.75 -20.46 9.08
C PHE A 171 -23.21 -20.25 8.63
N SER A 172 -23.66 -19.01 8.58
CA SER A 172 -25.01 -18.64 8.12
C SER A 172 -25.08 -18.64 6.60
N SER A 173 -26.25 -18.99 6.05
CA SER A 173 -26.57 -18.78 4.64
C SER A 173 -27.01 -17.33 4.35
N ASP A 174 -27.32 -16.56 5.40
CA ASP A 174 -27.70 -15.13 5.32
C ASP A 174 -26.55 -14.28 5.87
N ALA A 175 -25.39 -14.38 5.22
CA ALA A 175 -24.20 -13.59 5.52
C ALA A 175 -23.79 -12.77 4.29
N ARG A 176 -22.86 -11.83 4.48
CA ARG A 176 -22.24 -11.06 3.39
C ARG A 176 -20.74 -11.26 3.37
N ALA A 177 -20.16 -11.19 2.18
CA ALA A 177 -18.73 -11.40 1.95
C ALA A 177 -17.98 -10.05 1.89
N ASP A 178 -17.81 -9.41 3.04
CA ASP A 178 -17.22 -8.07 3.13
C ASP A 178 -15.69 -8.04 2.94
N SER A 179 -15.05 -9.22 2.84
CA SER A 179 -13.66 -9.36 2.38
C SER A 179 -13.56 -10.53 1.42
N LEU A 180 -13.08 -10.24 0.22
CA LEU A 180 -12.83 -11.20 -0.86
C LEU A 180 -11.36 -11.07 -1.26
N ILE A 181 -10.60 -12.15 -1.15
CA ILE A 181 -9.20 -12.17 -1.53
C ILE A 181 -8.93 -13.40 -2.39
N LEU A 182 -8.51 -13.20 -3.62
CA LEU A 182 -8.05 -14.27 -4.49
C LEU A 182 -6.59 -14.59 -4.14
N CYS A 183 -6.37 -15.74 -3.54
CA CYS A 183 -5.05 -16.27 -3.23
C CYS A 183 -4.63 -17.22 -4.34
N SER A 184 -3.63 -16.81 -5.12
CA SER A 184 -3.07 -17.59 -6.23
C SER A 184 -1.74 -18.19 -5.82
N LEU A 185 -1.66 -19.52 -5.92
CA LEU A 185 -0.46 -20.30 -5.60
C LEU A 185 0.10 -20.88 -6.89
N ASN A 186 1.25 -20.39 -7.34
CA ASN A 186 1.97 -21.02 -8.44
C ASN A 186 2.85 -22.13 -7.85
N ILE A 187 2.44 -23.38 -8.08
CA ILE A 187 3.08 -24.58 -7.53
C ILE A 187 4.44 -24.86 -8.17
N LYS A 188 4.65 -24.37 -9.39
CA LYS A 188 5.88 -24.61 -10.15
C LYS A 188 6.98 -23.62 -9.80
N ASP A 189 6.61 -22.36 -9.62
CA ASP A 189 7.55 -21.27 -9.34
C ASP A 189 7.62 -20.90 -7.85
N ASP A 190 6.85 -21.60 -7.00
CA ASP A 190 6.77 -21.40 -5.54
C ASP A 190 6.43 -19.93 -5.17
N THR A 191 5.47 -19.31 -5.87
CA THR A 191 5.03 -17.93 -5.61
C THR A 191 3.61 -17.85 -5.06
N ILE A 192 3.36 -16.83 -4.23
CA ILE A 192 2.06 -16.53 -3.63
C ILE A 192 1.66 -15.13 -4.05
N LYS A 193 0.49 -14.99 -4.67
CA LYS A 193 -0.09 -13.70 -5.05
C LYS A 193 -1.46 -13.53 -4.40
N LEU A 194 -1.70 -12.39 -3.76
CA LEU A 194 -2.96 -12.07 -3.08
C LEU A 194 -3.62 -10.88 -3.75
N VAL A 195 -4.85 -11.04 -4.23
CA VAL A 195 -5.61 -9.96 -4.86
C VAL A 195 -6.87 -9.70 -4.04
N SER A 196 -6.91 -8.56 -3.35
CA SER A 196 -8.11 -8.10 -2.67
C SER A 196 -9.11 -7.56 -3.69
N ILE A 197 -10.35 -8.04 -3.64
CA ILE A 197 -11.45 -7.54 -4.46
C ILE A 197 -12.30 -6.63 -3.58
N GLU A 198 -12.40 -5.36 -3.96
CA GLU A 198 -13.16 -4.35 -3.23
C GLU A 198 -14.65 -4.73 -3.26
N ARG A 199 -15.31 -4.63 -2.11
CA ARG A 199 -16.66 -5.19 -1.90
C ARG A 199 -17.75 -4.45 -2.69
N GLY A 200 -17.56 -3.16 -2.94
CA GLY A 200 -18.40 -2.26 -3.72
C GLY A 200 -18.15 -2.32 -5.22
N THR A 201 -17.29 -3.23 -5.69
CA THR A 201 -17.17 -3.58 -7.12
C THR A 201 -18.53 -3.95 -7.67
N GLY A 202 -19.01 -3.17 -8.65
CA GLY A 202 -20.27 -3.44 -9.32
C GLY A 202 -20.15 -4.63 -10.25
N VAL A 203 -21.06 -5.59 -10.12
CA VAL A 203 -21.07 -6.85 -10.88
C VAL A 203 -22.49 -7.19 -11.32
N PRO A 204 -22.67 -7.96 -12.41
CA PRO A 204 -23.97 -8.50 -12.77
C PRO A 204 -24.49 -9.49 -11.73
N ILE A 205 -25.81 -9.54 -11.56
CA ILE A 205 -26.45 -10.57 -10.73
C ILE A 205 -26.69 -11.81 -11.59
N LEU A 206 -25.85 -12.84 -11.41
CA LEU A 206 -25.90 -14.10 -12.18
C LEU A 206 -27.01 -15.06 -11.69
N LEU A 207 -28.24 -14.54 -11.54
CA LEU A 207 -29.42 -15.30 -11.15
C LEU A 207 -30.55 -15.13 -12.17
N ASP A 208 -31.27 -16.22 -12.44
CA ASP A 208 -32.42 -16.22 -13.34
C ASP A 208 -33.44 -15.13 -12.96
N GLY A 209 -33.78 -14.26 -13.90
CA GLY A 209 -34.76 -13.18 -13.71
C GLY A 209 -34.18 -11.83 -13.25
N TYR A 210 -32.86 -11.73 -13.08
CA TYR A 210 -32.13 -10.49 -12.78
C TYR A 210 -31.24 -10.04 -13.94
N GLU A 211 -31.56 -10.42 -15.18
CA GLU A 211 -30.77 -10.05 -16.35
C GLU A 211 -30.71 -8.51 -16.51
N GLY A 212 -29.50 -7.98 -16.66
CA GLY A 212 -29.25 -6.54 -16.73
C GLY A 212 -29.38 -5.80 -15.39
N GLN A 213 -29.49 -6.53 -14.27
CA GLN A 213 -29.38 -5.97 -12.92
C GLN A 213 -27.97 -6.16 -12.37
N TYR A 214 -27.54 -5.19 -11.58
CA TYR A 214 -26.18 -5.06 -11.10
C TYR A 214 -26.20 -4.65 -9.62
N ASP A 215 -25.24 -5.16 -8.86
CA ASP A 215 -25.05 -4.81 -7.45
C ASP A 215 -23.59 -4.99 -7.04
N TRP A 216 -23.26 -4.67 -5.79
CA TRP A 216 -21.97 -4.93 -5.17
C TRP A 216 -21.63 -6.41 -5.11
N ILE A 217 -20.37 -6.74 -5.39
CA ILE A 217 -19.90 -8.12 -5.38
C ILE A 217 -20.09 -8.83 -4.02
N THR A 218 -20.01 -8.11 -2.89
CA THR A 218 -20.29 -8.69 -1.56
C THR A 218 -21.71 -9.25 -1.43
N HIS A 219 -22.69 -8.71 -2.18
CA HIS A 219 -24.08 -9.16 -2.13
C HIS A 219 -24.32 -10.50 -2.82
N THR A 220 -23.47 -10.89 -3.77
CA THR A 220 -23.55 -12.18 -4.46
C THR A 220 -23.57 -13.34 -3.45
N PHE A 221 -22.81 -13.21 -2.36
CA PHE A 221 -22.76 -14.22 -1.30
C PHE A 221 -24.12 -14.38 -0.62
N ARG A 222 -24.80 -13.27 -0.31
CA ARG A 222 -26.14 -13.31 0.31
C ARG A 222 -27.18 -13.91 -0.64
N TYR A 223 -27.03 -13.69 -1.94
CA TYR A 223 -28.00 -14.13 -2.92
C TYR A 223 -27.89 -15.62 -3.25
N GLY A 224 -26.67 -16.13 -3.45
CA GLY A 224 -26.45 -17.50 -3.92
C GLY A 224 -25.34 -18.26 -3.20
N GLY A 225 -24.88 -17.74 -2.06
CA GLY A 225 -23.76 -18.30 -1.32
C GLY A 225 -22.43 -18.12 -2.04
N VAL A 226 -21.41 -18.79 -1.51
CA VAL A 226 -20.04 -18.73 -2.05
C VAL A 226 -19.94 -19.21 -3.50
N ARG A 227 -20.81 -20.12 -3.94
CA ARG A 227 -20.85 -20.61 -5.32
C ARG A 227 -21.13 -19.46 -6.30
N LEU A 228 -22.17 -18.67 -6.04
CA LEU A 228 -22.50 -17.52 -6.86
C LEU A 228 -21.39 -16.46 -6.82
N THR A 229 -20.75 -16.26 -5.66
CA THR A 229 -19.60 -15.36 -5.55
C THR A 229 -18.42 -15.82 -6.38
N MET A 230 -18.08 -17.11 -6.34
CA MET A 230 -17.03 -17.70 -7.18
C MET A 230 -17.35 -17.51 -8.67
N ASP A 231 -18.56 -17.91 -9.09
CA ASP A 231 -19.00 -17.78 -10.48
C ASP A 231 -18.95 -16.30 -10.93
N THR A 232 -19.30 -15.36 -10.04
CA THR A 232 -19.23 -13.92 -10.34
C THR A 232 -17.79 -13.42 -10.48
N VAL A 233 -16.87 -13.88 -9.61
CA VAL A 233 -15.45 -13.54 -9.76
C VAL A 233 -14.90 -14.12 -11.06
N GLU A 234 -15.24 -15.37 -11.39
CA GLU A 234 -14.83 -16.03 -12.64
C GLU A 234 -15.29 -15.28 -13.88
N ASP A 235 -16.58 -14.92 -13.95
CA ASP A 235 -17.17 -14.24 -15.10
C ASP A 235 -16.69 -12.79 -15.24
N CYS A 236 -16.52 -12.08 -14.13
CA CYS A 236 -16.13 -10.66 -14.18
C CYS A 236 -14.64 -10.47 -14.43
N PHE A 237 -13.81 -11.23 -13.72
CA PHE A 237 -12.36 -11.10 -13.80
C PHE A 237 -11.71 -12.07 -14.79
N ASN A 238 -12.51 -12.92 -15.44
CA ASN A 238 -12.07 -13.87 -16.46
C ASN A 238 -10.86 -14.71 -16.02
N VAL A 239 -10.89 -15.18 -14.77
CA VAL A 239 -9.89 -16.06 -14.17
C VAL A 239 -10.58 -17.20 -13.44
N GLN A 240 -10.06 -18.41 -13.53
CA GLN A 240 -10.62 -19.56 -12.83
C GLN A 240 -10.49 -19.39 -11.32
N VAL A 241 -11.52 -19.80 -10.58
CA VAL A 241 -11.50 -19.92 -9.12
C VAL A 241 -11.72 -21.39 -8.76
N ASP A 242 -10.63 -22.10 -8.44
CA ASP A 242 -10.67 -23.55 -8.22
C ASP A 242 -11.39 -23.93 -6.93
N HIS A 243 -11.09 -23.19 -5.86
CA HIS A 243 -11.57 -23.49 -4.53
C HIS A 243 -11.88 -22.23 -3.74
N TYR A 244 -12.58 -22.41 -2.62
CA TYR A 244 -12.76 -21.34 -1.65
C TYR A 244 -12.35 -21.77 -0.24
N VAL A 245 -11.98 -20.79 0.58
CA VAL A 245 -11.88 -20.95 2.03
C VAL A 245 -12.69 -19.84 2.68
N ARG A 246 -13.74 -20.21 3.40
CA ARG A 246 -14.60 -19.30 4.14
C ARG A 246 -14.24 -19.29 5.62
N PHE A 247 -14.18 -18.11 6.19
CA PHE A 247 -14.00 -17.87 7.62
C PHE A 247 -14.86 -16.69 8.07
N ASN A 248 -15.30 -16.67 9.32
CA ASN A 248 -16.05 -15.53 9.87
C ASN A 248 -15.20 -14.75 10.89
N PHE A 249 -15.78 -13.74 11.53
CA PHE A 249 -15.08 -12.96 12.55
C PHE A 249 -14.57 -13.78 13.73
N ASN A 250 -15.31 -14.81 14.16
CA ASN A 250 -14.87 -15.70 15.23
C ASN A 250 -13.66 -16.55 14.77
N SER A 251 -13.74 -17.10 13.56
CA SER A 251 -12.62 -17.82 12.94
C SER A 251 -11.36 -16.95 12.90
N PHE A 252 -11.51 -15.70 12.47
CA PHE A 252 -10.41 -14.74 12.41
C PHE A 252 -9.76 -14.52 13.79
N VAL A 253 -10.57 -14.24 14.82
CA VAL A 253 -10.06 -14.00 16.18
C VAL A 253 -9.29 -15.22 16.69
N GLN A 254 -9.87 -16.41 16.53
CA GLN A 254 -9.24 -17.66 16.99
C GLN A 254 -7.93 -17.96 16.25
N ILE A 255 -7.86 -17.70 14.94
CA ILE A 255 -6.64 -17.90 14.15
C ILE A 255 -5.54 -16.94 14.60
N VAL A 256 -5.85 -15.66 14.79
CA VAL A 256 -4.87 -14.66 15.25
C VAL A 256 -4.38 -14.98 16.67
N ASP A 257 -5.27 -15.37 17.57
CA ASP A 257 -4.88 -15.78 18.93
C ASP A 257 -4.02 -17.06 18.92
N ALA A 258 -4.33 -18.01 18.02
CA ALA A 258 -3.58 -19.26 17.89
C ALA A 258 -2.14 -19.06 17.36
N VAL A 259 -1.88 -18.03 16.55
CA VAL A 259 -0.51 -17.65 16.17
C VAL A 259 0.21 -16.82 17.26
N GLY A 260 -0.43 -16.62 18.42
CA GLY A 260 0.12 -15.88 19.55
C GLY A 260 -0.04 -14.37 19.42
N GLY A 261 -1.01 -13.89 18.64
CA GLY A 261 -1.23 -12.47 18.34
C GLY A 261 -0.30 -11.93 17.25
N ILE A 262 -0.54 -10.69 16.81
CA ILE A 262 0.21 -10.03 15.73
C ILE A 262 0.77 -8.69 16.19
N ASP A 263 1.86 -8.25 15.58
CA ASP A 263 2.43 -6.92 15.84
C ASP A 263 2.08 -5.98 14.69
N LEU A 264 1.45 -4.85 15.00
CA LEU A 264 1.04 -3.84 14.03
C LEU A 264 1.57 -2.47 14.44
N ASN A 265 1.95 -1.65 13.46
CA ASN A 265 2.38 -0.28 13.67
C ASN A 265 1.21 0.67 13.38
N LEU A 266 0.76 1.42 14.39
CA LEU A 266 -0.40 2.30 14.29
C LEU A 266 0.01 3.75 14.04
N THR A 267 -0.75 4.44 13.20
CA THR A 267 -0.77 5.91 13.15
C THR A 267 -1.44 6.50 14.39
N GLU A 268 -1.34 7.82 14.56
CA GLU A 268 -2.00 8.51 15.68
C GLU A 268 -3.53 8.38 15.59
N ASP A 269 -4.10 8.53 14.40
CA ASP A 269 -5.55 8.51 14.21
C ASP A 269 -6.12 7.09 14.31
N GLU A 270 -5.40 6.07 13.85
CA GLU A 270 -5.78 4.67 14.10
C GLU A 270 -5.78 4.34 15.59
N ALA A 271 -4.77 4.80 16.34
CA ALA A 271 -4.73 4.61 17.79
C ALA A 271 -5.90 5.33 18.49
N LYS A 272 -6.19 6.58 18.11
CA LYS A 272 -7.35 7.32 18.62
C LYS A 272 -8.67 6.62 18.29
N ALA A 273 -8.83 6.10 17.07
CA ALA A 273 -10.07 5.46 16.64
C ALA A 273 -10.30 4.11 17.33
N LEU A 274 -9.24 3.30 17.50
CA LEU A 274 -9.29 2.07 18.28
C LEU A 274 -9.56 2.35 19.77
N ASN A 275 -9.07 3.48 20.29
CA ASN A 275 -9.37 3.93 21.64
C ASN A 275 -10.72 4.67 21.79
N TRP A 276 -11.51 4.80 20.70
CA TRP A 276 -12.78 5.54 20.67
C TRP A 276 -12.65 7.03 21.09
N GLU A 277 -11.49 7.63 20.84
CA GLU A 277 -11.24 9.06 21.07
C GLU A 277 -11.75 9.93 19.91
N VAL A 278 -11.98 9.32 18.74
CA VAL A 278 -12.59 9.89 17.53
C VAL A 278 -13.72 8.98 17.05
N PRO A 279 -14.58 9.39 16.08
CA PRO A 279 -15.60 8.53 15.51
C PRO A 279 -15.00 7.17 15.10
N SER A 280 -15.68 6.11 15.52
CA SER A 280 -15.24 4.73 15.30
C SER A 280 -16.45 3.90 14.93
N ASN A 281 -16.36 3.22 13.79
CA ASN A 281 -17.24 2.12 13.42
C ASN A 281 -16.68 0.78 13.96
N SER A 282 -15.56 0.84 14.69
CA SER A 282 -14.95 -0.30 15.33
C SER A 282 -15.70 -0.67 16.61
N MET A 283 -15.53 -1.92 17.04
CA MET A 283 -16.33 -2.53 18.10
C MET A 283 -15.79 -2.20 19.50
N LEU A 284 -16.47 -2.67 20.55
CA LEU A 284 -16.17 -2.40 21.95
C LEU A 284 -14.69 -2.59 22.33
N ILE A 285 -14.22 -1.69 23.21
CA ILE A 285 -12.85 -1.60 23.73
C ILE A 285 -12.39 -2.93 24.34
N VAL A 286 -11.33 -3.52 23.79
CA VAL A 286 -10.65 -4.68 24.41
C VAL A 286 -9.39 -4.24 25.16
N LYS A 287 -8.62 -3.30 24.61
CA LYS A 287 -7.34 -2.85 25.19
C LYS A 287 -6.96 -1.47 24.68
N LYS A 288 -6.39 -0.62 25.54
CA LYS A 288 -5.83 0.67 25.12
C LYS A 288 -4.58 0.44 24.26
N VAL A 289 -4.53 1.07 23.09
CA VAL A 289 -3.39 1.07 22.17
C VAL A 289 -2.75 2.46 22.13
N GLU A 290 -1.51 2.56 21.68
CA GLU A 290 -0.80 3.84 21.52
C GLU A 290 -0.30 3.98 20.08
N PRO A 291 0.01 5.18 19.56
CA PRO A 291 0.66 5.32 18.28
C PRO A 291 2.00 4.55 18.25
N GLY A 292 2.36 3.95 17.11
CA GLY A 292 3.54 3.11 16.96
C GLY A 292 3.25 1.61 17.06
N TRP A 293 4.30 0.81 17.33
CA TRP A 293 4.20 -0.65 17.39
C TRP A 293 3.39 -1.15 18.60
N ASN A 294 2.39 -1.98 18.34
CA ASN A 294 1.54 -2.62 19.32
C ASN A 294 1.40 -4.11 19.04
N HIS A 295 1.23 -4.88 20.11
CA HIS A 295 0.92 -6.30 20.03
C HIS A 295 -0.58 -6.54 20.24
N PHE A 296 -1.23 -7.07 19.21
CA PHE A 296 -2.68 -7.25 19.11
C PHE A 296 -3.06 -8.72 19.30
N ASP A 297 -4.08 -8.93 20.13
CA ASP A 297 -4.86 -10.17 20.13
C ASP A 297 -5.84 -10.18 18.93
N GLY A 298 -6.52 -11.31 18.71
CA GLY A 298 -7.44 -11.48 17.59
C GLY A 298 -8.56 -10.46 17.58
N TYR A 299 -9.04 -10.04 18.75
CA TYR A 299 -10.06 -9.00 18.84
C TYR A 299 -9.57 -7.63 18.40
N THR A 300 -8.41 -7.21 18.89
CA THR A 300 -7.83 -5.91 18.54
C THR A 300 -7.44 -5.89 17.05
N ALA A 301 -6.95 -7.02 16.52
CA ALA A 301 -6.69 -7.19 15.10
C ALA A 301 -7.96 -7.09 14.25
N LEU A 302 -9.07 -7.67 14.70
CA LEU A 302 -10.35 -7.59 13.99
C LEU A 302 -10.89 -6.16 13.99
N GLN A 303 -10.75 -5.45 15.11
CA GLN A 303 -11.13 -4.04 15.23
C GLN A 303 -10.36 -3.16 14.25
N TYR A 304 -9.06 -3.40 14.13
CA TYR A 304 -8.21 -2.70 13.18
C TYR A 304 -8.60 -2.99 11.73
N ALA A 305 -8.81 -4.26 11.38
CA ALA A 305 -9.20 -4.68 10.03
C ALA A 305 -10.59 -4.18 9.58
N ARG A 306 -11.42 -3.66 10.50
CA ARG A 306 -12.77 -3.16 10.24
C ARG A 306 -12.88 -1.63 10.28
N LEU A 307 -11.83 -0.93 10.68
CA LEU A 307 -11.84 0.52 10.86
C LEU A 307 -12.03 1.22 9.50
N ARG A 308 -13.00 2.15 9.48
CA ARG A 308 -13.34 3.03 8.35
C ARG A 308 -13.75 4.43 8.76
N ALA A 309 -14.16 4.65 10.01
CA ALA A 309 -14.74 5.93 10.42
C ALA A 309 -13.74 7.10 10.43
N ILE A 310 -12.46 6.83 10.18
CA ILE A 310 -11.40 7.84 10.03
C ILE A 310 -11.01 8.06 8.56
N ASP A 311 -11.49 7.23 7.64
CA ASP A 311 -11.09 7.20 6.23
C ASP A 311 -12.15 6.48 5.35
N ASP A 312 -11.73 5.64 4.40
CA ASP A 312 -12.56 5.00 3.38
C ASP A 312 -12.40 3.47 3.33
N ASP A 313 -13.08 2.83 2.37
CA ASP A 313 -13.05 1.38 2.20
C ASP A 313 -11.69 0.85 1.70
N TRP A 314 -10.95 1.66 0.94
CA TRP A 314 -9.62 1.31 0.42
C TRP A 314 -8.60 1.17 1.55
N HIS A 315 -8.62 2.09 2.50
CA HIS A 315 -7.79 1.99 3.70
C HIS A 315 -8.15 0.76 4.53
N ARG A 316 -9.43 0.39 4.62
CA ARG A 316 -9.83 -0.87 5.26
C ARG A 316 -9.24 -2.09 4.55
N VAL A 317 -9.29 -2.13 3.22
CA VAL A 317 -8.68 -3.22 2.43
C VAL A 317 -7.17 -3.30 2.68
N ALA A 318 -6.47 -2.16 2.72
CA ALA A 318 -5.05 -2.11 3.07
C ALA A 318 -4.78 -2.67 4.48
N ARG A 319 -5.59 -2.31 5.48
CA ARG A 319 -5.48 -2.85 6.84
C ARG A 319 -5.68 -4.37 6.91
N GLN A 320 -6.64 -4.91 6.15
CA GLN A 320 -6.86 -6.35 6.06
C GLN A 320 -5.62 -7.07 5.52
N ARG A 321 -4.99 -6.51 4.48
CA ARG A 321 -3.72 -7.01 3.92
C ARG A 321 -2.57 -6.94 4.93
N THR A 322 -2.44 -5.83 5.66
CA THR A 322 -1.46 -5.68 6.75
C THR A 322 -1.62 -6.76 7.81
N VAL A 323 -2.86 -7.06 8.21
CA VAL A 323 -3.15 -8.12 9.18
C VAL A 323 -2.77 -9.50 8.63
N ILE A 324 -3.13 -9.82 7.39
CA ILE A 324 -2.77 -11.10 6.75
C ILE A 324 -1.26 -11.27 6.71
N GLN A 325 -0.53 -10.21 6.31
CA GLN A 325 0.93 -10.24 6.29
C GLN A 325 1.51 -10.50 7.68
N ALA A 326 0.99 -9.84 8.71
CA ALA A 326 1.44 -10.05 10.09
C ALA A 326 1.17 -11.49 10.59
N VAL A 327 0.03 -12.09 10.20
CA VAL A 327 -0.27 -13.50 10.49
C VAL A 327 0.72 -14.43 9.77
N LEU A 328 1.00 -14.18 8.48
CA LEU A 328 1.96 -14.96 7.71
C LEU A 328 3.37 -14.89 8.33
N ASP A 329 3.79 -13.72 8.79
CA ASP A 329 5.09 -13.54 9.44
C ASP A 329 5.18 -14.30 10.77
N ARG A 330 4.09 -14.35 11.54
CA ARG A 330 4.00 -15.21 12.73
C ARG A 330 4.14 -16.68 12.38
N ILE A 331 3.42 -17.16 11.37
CA ILE A 331 3.49 -18.55 10.89
C ILE A 331 4.91 -18.92 10.44
N LYS A 332 5.60 -18.02 9.72
CA LYS A 332 7.01 -18.23 9.29
C LYS A 332 7.95 -18.42 10.49
N SER A 333 7.67 -17.76 11.61
CA SER A 333 8.49 -17.84 12.83
C SER A 333 8.11 -18.96 13.80
N ALA A 334 6.98 -19.65 13.55
CA ALA A 334 6.41 -20.63 14.47
C ALA A 334 7.17 -21.97 14.47
N SER A 335 7.27 -22.59 15.65
CA SER A 335 7.77 -23.95 15.81
C SER A 335 6.78 -25.00 15.30
N VAL A 336 7.25 -26.23 15.08
CA VAL A 336 6.38 -27.36 14.67
C VAL A 336 5.22 -27.59 15.65
N THR A 337 5.44 -27.36 16.94
CA THR A 337 4.38 -27.49 17.95
C THR A 337 3.36 -26.36 17.82
N GLU A 338 3.80 -25.12 17.67
CA GLU A 338 2.91 -23.96 17.47
C GLU A 338 2.11 -24.09 16.16
N LEU A 339 2.72 -24.59 15.09
CA LEU A 339 2.02 -24.91 13.85
C LEU A 339 0.99 -26.04 14.03
N ASN A 340 1.31 -27.07 14.81
CA ASN A 340 0.33 -28.12 15.12
C ASN A 340 -0.88 -27.57 15.89
N ASP A 341 -0.62 -26.70 16.87
CA ASP A 341 -1.66 -26.11 17.72
C ASP A 341 -2.51 -25.12 16.93
N LEU A 342 -1.87 -24.33 16.04
CA LEU A 342 -2.56 -23.50 15.05
C LEU A 342 -3.51 -24.34 14.19
N LEU A 343 -3.06 -25.49 13.66
CA LEU A 343 -3.94 -26.38 12.88
C LEU A 343 -5.08 -26.96 13.72
N ASP A 344 -4.86 -27.25 15.01
CA ASP A 344 -5.94 -27.71 15.90
C ASP A 344 -7.01 -26.63 16.13
N THR A 345 -6.63 -25.35 16.10
CA THR A 345 -7.56 -24.22 16.28
C THR A 345 -8.18 -23.72 14.97
N ALA A 346 -7.41 -23.64 13.88
CA ALA A 346 -7.85 -23.06 12.62
C ALA A 346 -8.73 -24.00 11.79
N LEU A 347 -8.39 -25.30 11.71
CA LEU A 347 -9.12 -26.24 10.86
C LEU A 347 -10.60 -26.41 11.24
N PRO A 348 -11.00 -26.45 12.53
CA PRO A 348 -12.41 -26.51 12.93
C PRO A 348 -13.25 -25.26 12.59
N VAL A 349 -12.62 -24.13 12.28
CA VAL A 349 -13.32 -22.85 12.10
C VAL A 349 -13.25 -22.33 10.66
N VAL A 350 -12.88 -23.18 9.70
CA VAL A 350 -12.87 -22.86 8.27
C VAL A 350 -13.78 -23.80 7.49
N GLN A 351 -14.48 -23.26 6.48
CA GLN A 351 -15.31 -24.01 5.55
C GLN A 351 -14.70 -23.98 4.14
N THR A 352 -14.71 -25.10 3.42
CA THR A 352 -14.09 -25.19 2.09
C THR A 352 -14.67 -26.31 1.22
N ASN A 353 -14.58 -26.15 -0.10
CA ASN A 353 -14.87 -27.18 -1.09
C ASN A 353 -13.68 -28.07 -1.47
N PHE A 354 -12.49 -27.85 -0.89
CA PHE A 354 -11.35 -28.75 -1.09
C PHE A 354 -11.70 -30.19 -0.68
N THR A 355 -11.22 -31.18 -1.41
CA THR A 355 -11.23 -32.57 -0.94
C THR A 355 -10.07 -32.83 0.03
N LYS A 356 -10.24 -33.82 0.91
CA LYS A 356 -9.15 -34.29 1.80
C LYS A 356 -7.86 -34.62 1.04
N THR A 357 -7.98 -35.11 -0.19
CA THR A 357 -6.81 -35.49 -1.00
C THR A 357 -6.07 -34.27 -1.52
N GLU A 358 -6.79 -33.22 -1.93
CA GLU A 358 -6.20 -31.96 -2.38
C GLU A 358 -5.50 -31.23 -1.21
N ILE A 359 -6.14 -31.13 -0.04
CA ILE A 359 -5.49 -30.54 1.14
C ILE A 359 -4.25 -31.35 1.55
N ALA A 360 -4.32 -32.68 1.48
CA ALA A 360 -3.16 -33.54 1.73
C ALA A 360 -2.02 -33.29 0.74
N ALA A 361 -2.33 -33.03 -0.54
CA ALA A 361 -1.33 -32.68 -1.54
C ALA A 361 -0.70 -31.30 -1.25
N LEU A 362 -1.52 -30.29 -0.91
CA LEU A 362 -1.04 -28.96 -0.53
C LEU A 362 -0.16 -29.00 0.73
N MET A 363 -0.51 -29.81 1.74
CA MET A 363 0.34 -29.99 2.93
C MET A 363 1.72 -30.58 2.63
N VAL A 364 1.84 -31.39 1.58
CA VAL A 364 3.14 -31.92 1.13
C VAL A 364 3.97 -30.83 0.45
N GLN A 365 3.31 -29.88 -0.22
CA GLN A 365 3.95 -28.73 -0.89
C GLN A 365 4.23 -27.57 0.06
N LEU A 366 3.49 -27.45 1.18
CA LEU A 366 3.61 -26.36 2.16
C LEU A 366 5.06 -25.96 2.50
N PRO A 367 6.03 -26.89 2.67
CA PRO A 367 7.42 -26.51 2.93
C PRO A 367 8.11 -25.67 1.85
N SER A 368 7.71 -25.75 0.57
CA SER A 368 8.29 -24.91 -0.50
C SER A 368 7.79 -23.47 -0.42
N PHE A 369 6.57 -23.27 0.05
CA PHE A 369 5.97 -21.97 0.31
C PHE A 369 6.40 -21.32 1.63
N LEU A 370 7.02 -22.07 2.55
CA LEU A 370 7.51 -21.52 3.82
C LEU A 370 8.67 -20.54 3.56
N GLY A 371 8.41 -19.26 3.81
CA GLY A 371 9.38 -18.18 3.66
C GLY A 371 9.21 -17.35 2.37
N VAL A 372 8.30 -17.74 1.50
CA VAL A 372 7.89 -16.94 0.33
C VAL A 372 7.21 -15.66 0.80
N THR A 373 7.57 -14.53 0.20
CA THR A 373 6.86 -13.26 0.38
C THR A 373 5.67 -13.25 -0.57
N ALA A 374 4.49 -12.90 -0.07
CA ALA A 374 3.32 -12.80 -0.91
C ALA A 374 3.31 -11.42 -1.60
N ASP A 375 3.24 -11.41 -2.92
CA ASP A 375 2.95 -10.19 -3.67
C ASP A 375 1.46 -9.91 -3.59
N GLN A 376 1.08 -8.63 -3.62
CA GLN A 376 -0.29 -8.27 -3.29
C GLN A 376 -0.80 -7.10 -4.12
N MET A 377 -2.06 -7.17 -4.55
CA MET A 377 -2.74 -6.16 -5.36
C MET A 377 -4.20 -5.98 -4.90
N THR A 378 -4.85 -4.89 -5.33
CA THR A 378 -6.28 -4.67 -5.12
C THR A 378 -6.98 -4.46 -6.46
N MET A 379 -8.22 -4.90 -6.54
CA MET A 379 -9.11 -4.79 -7.69
C MET A 379 -10.43 -4.11 -7.29
N PRO A 380 -11.01 -3.24 -8.14
CA PRO A 380 -10.48 -2.78 -9.41
C PRO A 380 -9.24 -1.89 -9.23
N VAL A 381 -8.38 -1.84 -10.25
CA VAL A 381 -7.16 -1.01 -10.22
C VAL A 381 -7.54 0.46 -10.28
N GLN A 382 -6.86 1.31 -9.52
CA GLN A 382 -7.09 2.75 -9.53
C GLN A 382 -6.99 3.32 -10.95
N GLY A 383 -7.92 4.22 -11.31
CA GLY A 383 -7.98 4.82 -12.65
C GLY A 383 -8.63 3.94 -13.72
N THR A 384 -9.02 2.70 -13.38
CA THR A 384 -9.65 1.76 -14.33
C THR A 384 -11.13 1.48 -14.02
N TYR A 385 -11.80 2.37 -13.30
CA TYR A 385 -13.23 2.24 -13.00
C TYR A 385 -13.91 3.60 -12.89
N GLY A 386 -15.18 3.63 -13.30
CA GLY A 386 -16.10 4.74 -13.06
C GLY A 386 -17.07 4.42 -11.93
N VAL A 387 -18.23 5.08 -11.96
CA VAL A 387 -19.37 4.78 -11.09
C VAL A 387 -20.59 4.49 -11.95
N ARG A 388 -21.41 3.56 -11.49
CA ARG A 388 -22.76 3.38 -12.03
C ARG A 388 -23.76 3.14 -10.92
N ASN A 389 -25.04 3.27 -11.24
CA ASN A 389 -26.10 2.94 -10.31
C ASN A 389 -26.57 1.52 -10.56
N GLY A 390 -26.70 0.74 -9.49
CA GLY A 390 -27.23 -0.60 -9.49
C GLY A 390 -28.69 -0.66 -9.10
N MET A 391 -29.09 -1.81 -8.59
CA MET A 391 -30.40 -1.97 -7.99
C MET A 391 -30.64 -0.88 -6.93
N ASP A 392 -31.88 -0.37 -6.91
CA ASP A 392 -32.35 0.68 -5.99
C ASP A 392 -31.52 1.98 -6.03
N ASP A 393 -30.99 2.31 -7.20
CA ASP A 393 -30.16 3.50 -7.45
C ASP A 393 -28.86 3.54 -6.61
N ARG A 394 -28.41 2.39 -6.10
CA ARG A 394 -27.19 2.30 -5.28
C ARG A 394 -25.95 2.60 -6.12
N PRO A 395 -25.05 3.50 -5.68
CA PRO A 395 -23.76 3.69 -6.33
C PRO A 395 -22.86 2.46 -6.20
N MET A 396 -22.20 2.07 -7.28
CA MET A 396 -21.18 1.03 -7.30
C MET A 396 -20.04 1.39 -8.25
N MET A 397 -18.86 0.81 -8.01
CA MET A 397 -17.74 0.95 -8.95
C MET A 397 -18.12 0.27 -10.27
N ASP A 398 -17.80 0.90 -11.40
CA ASP A 398 -17.99 0.33 -12.73
C ASP A 398 -16.63 0.06 -13.38
N PRO A 399 -16.07 -1.15 -13.25
CA PRO A 399 -14.74 -1.45 -13.74
C PRO A 399 -14.68 -1.45 -15.28
N ASP A 400 -13.59 -0.92 -15.82
CA ASP A 400 -13.11 -1.31 -17.15
C ASP A 400 -12.62 -2.76 -17.03
N TRP A 401 -13.52 -3.69 -17.30
CA TRP A 401 -13.23 -5.11 -17.19
C TRP A 401 -12.05 -5.51 -18.08
N ALA A 402 -11.92 -4.96 -19.28
CA ALA A 402 -10.82 -5.32 -20.17
C ALA A 402 -9.45 -4.97 -19.56
N ALA A 403 -9.32 -3.74 -19.03
CA ALA A 403 -8.10 -3.32 -18.35
C ALA A 403 -7.83 -4.15 -17.09
N ASN A 404 -8.83 -4.31 -16.21
CA ASN A 404 -8.68 -5.04 -14.95
C ASN A 404 -8.35 -6.53 -15.17
N ILE A 405 -8.94 -7.16 -16.18
CA ILE A 405 -8.63 -8.55 -16.56
C ILE A 405 -7.19 -8.66 -17.05
N ALA A 406 -6.75 -7.73 -17.91
CA ALA A 406 -5.38 -7.74 -18.42
C ALA A 406 -4.37 -7.59 -17.28
N VAL A 407 -4.59 -6.64 -16.37
CA VAL A 407 -3.77 -6.48 -15.17
C VAL A 407 -3.79 -7.75 -14.32
N LEU A 408 -4.97 -8.30 -14.03
CA LEU A 408 -5.09 -9.47 -13.17
C LEU A 408 -4.38 -10.69 -13.76
N GLN A 409 -4.57 -10.96 -15.05
CA GLN A 409 -3.94 -12.12 -15.70
C GLN A 409 -2.42 -11.95 -15.79
N ASN A 410 -1.93 -10.75 -16.11
CA ASN A 410 -0.50 -10.44 -16.06
C ASN A 410 0.06 -10.67 -14.66
N PHE A 411 -0.64 -10.18 -13.64
CA PHE A 411 -0.23 -10.38 -12.26
C PHE A 411 -0.25 -11.86 -11.87
N LEU A 412 -1.30 -12.62 -12.14
CA LEU A 412 -1.40 -14.00 -11.62
C LEU A 412 -0.53 -15.01 -12.38
N TYR A 413 -0.42 -14.87 -13.71
CA TYR A 413 0.11 -15.94 -14.58
C TYR A 413 1.46 -15.60 -15.22
N THR A 414 2.10 -14.51 -14.79
CA THR A 414 3.45 -14.15 -15.23
C THR A 414 4.34 -13.81 -14.04
N ASP A 415 5.61 -13.57 -14.31
CA ASP A 415 6.58 -13.13 -13.30
C ASP A 415 6.45 -11.64 -12.96
N MET A 416 5.45 -10.93 -13.50
CA MET A 416 5.25 -9.50 -13.26
C MET A 416 4.92 -9.22 -11.80
N THR A 417 5.47 -8.11 -11.30
CA THR A 417 5.01 -7.48 -10.04
C THR A 417 3.62 -6.86 -10.23
N ALA A 418 3.00 -6.41 -9.13
CA ALA A 418 1.73 -5.71 -9.21
C ALA A 418 1.85 -4.44 -10.07
N GLU A 419 2.93 -3.68 -9.90
CA GLU A 419 3.20 -2.43 -10.62
C GLU A 419 3.41 -2.68 -12.12
N GLU A 420 4.21 -3.70 -12.47
CA GLU A 420 4.43 -4.08 -13.87
C GLU A 420 3.13 -4.55 -14.56
N ALA A 421 2.32 -5.33 -13.84
CA ALA A 421 1.04 -5.81 -14.35
C ALA A 421 0.04 -4.67 -14.56
N ILE A 422 -0.03 -3.72 -13.61
CA ILE A 422 -0.86 -2.52 -13.69
C ILE A 422 -0.45 -1.71 -14.92
N ALA A 423 0.83 -1.35 -15.03
CA ALA A 423 1.33 -0.57 -16.17
C ALA A 423 1.09 -1.25 -17.52
N ALA A 424 1.21 -2.58 -17.59
CA ALA A 424 0.97 -3.34 -18.82
C ALA A 424 -0.52 -3.42 -19.20
N GLY A 425 -1.41 -3.57 -18.21
CA GLY A 425 -2.85 -3.72 -18.44
C GLY A 425 -3.59 -2.40 -18.66
N THR A 426 -3.02 -1.26 -18.26
CA THR A 426 -3.58 0.08 -18.49
C THR A 426 -3.02 0.77 -19.73
N ALA A 427 -2.02 0.20 -20.40
CA ALA A 427 -1.47 0.72 -21.63
C ALA A 427 -2.49 0.61 -22.80
N THR A 428 -2.77 1.74 -23.47
CA THR A 428 -3.69 1.78 -24.62
C THR A 428 -3.10 0.97 -25.79
N PRO A 429 -3.88 0.12 -26.49
CA PRO A 429 -3.36 -0.68 -27.58
C PRO A 429 -3.10 0.18 -28.83
N GLU A 430 -1.87 0.67 -29.00
CA GLU A 430 -1.37 1.12 -30.30
C GLU A 430 -0.37 0.10 -30.88
N THR A 431 -0.67 -0.34 -32.11
CA THR A 431 0.21 -1.02 -33.09
C THR A 431 0.42 -2.53 -32.99
N ALA A 432 -0.66 -3.30 -33.19
CA ALA A 432 -0.54 -4.61 -33.85
C ALA A 432 -1.55 -4.70 -35.01
N ASP A 433 -1.00 -4.91 -36.19
CA ASP A 433 -1.66 -5.22 -37.47
C ASP A 433 -2.38 -4.07 -38.20
N GLY A 434 -1.64 -3.47 -39.13
CA GLY A 434 -2.19 -2.61 -40.16
C GLY A 434 -3.07 -3.37 -41.15
N GLU A 435 -4.36 -3.09 -41.14
CA GLU A 435 -5.20 -3.04 -42.33
C GLU A 435 -6.35 -2.05 -42.12
N GLU A 436 -6.35 -0.97 -42.90
CA GLU A 436 -7.45 0.00 -42.96
C GLU A 436 -8.76 -0.72 -43.30
N THR A 437 -9.73 -0.70 -42.39
CA THR A 437 -11.14 -0.88 -42.73
C THR A 437 -11.88 0.44 -42.57
N ALA A 438 -12.40 0.93 -43.70
CA ALA A 438 -12.99 2.24 -43.85
C ALA A 438 -14.26 2.42 -42.99
N VAL A 439 -14.27 3.48 -42.18
CA VAL A 439 -15.45 4.02 -41.51
C VAL A 439 -16.20 4.96 -42.47
N PRO A 440 -17.55 4.95 -42.53
CA PRO A 440 -18.32 5.79 -43.45
C PRO A 440 -18.23 7.29 -43.13
N GLU A 441 -18.42 8.10 -44.17
CA GLU A 441 -18.35 9.57 -44.20
C GLU A 441 -19.00 10.29 -42.99
N THR A 442 -18.11 10.92 -42.22
CA THR A 442 -18.20 12.23 -41.52
C THR A 442 -19.57 12.94 -41.51
N VAL A 443 -20.14 13.06 -40.31
CA VAL A 443 -20.85 14.28 -39.91
C VAL A 443 -19.79 15.29 -39.49
N GLU A 444 -19.60 16.34 -40.28
CA GLU A 444 -18.74 17.48 -39.90
C GLU A 444 -19.31 18.15 -38.63
N VAL A 445 -18.70 17.87 -37.49
CA VAL A 445 -18.76 18.75 -36.32
C VAL A 445 -17.46 19.54 -36.31
N GLN A 446 -17.59 20.86 -36.29
CA GLN A 446 -16.46 21.79 -36.28
C GLN A 446 -15.56 21.51 -35.06
N SER A 447 -14.35 21.01 -35.29
CA SER A 447 -13.31 20.83 -34.28
C SER A 447 -12.91 22.19 -33.72
N LYS A 448 -13.31 22.46 -32.47
CA LYS A 448 -12.78 23.57 -31.68
C LYS A 448 -11.43 23.16 -31.08
N LYS A 449 -10.58 24.16 -30.86
CA LYS A 449 -9.25 24.16 -30.24
C LYS A 449 -9.08 23.38 -28.90
N ASN A 450 -10.14 22.75 -28.37
CA ASN A 450 -10.22 22.13 -27.04
C ASN A 450 -9.91 20.62 -27.01
N ASP A 451 -9.81 19.92 -28.15
CA ASP A 451 -9.59 18.46 -28.14
C ASP A 451 -8.22 18.07 -27.55
N THR A 452 -7.14 18.73 -27.98
CA THR A 452 -5.77 18.38 -27.53
C THR A 452 -5.51 18.65 -26.05
N VAL A 453 -6.11 19.70 -25.46
CA VAL A 453 -5.95 19.98 -24.02
C VAL A 453 -6.72 18.96 -23.19
N HIS A 454 -7.94 18.64 -23.60
CA HIS A 454 -8.77 17.65 -22.92
C HIS A 454 -8.17 16.25 -23.02
N THR A 455 -7.65 15.84 -24.18
CA THR A 455 -6.95 14.56 -24.34
C THR A 455 -5.71 14.51 -23.47
N TYR A 456 -4.86 15.53 -23.50
CA TYR A 456 -3.66 15.56 -22.65
C TYR A 456 -3.99 15.47 -21.16
N LEU A 457 -4.97 16.25 -20.68
CA LEU A 457 -5.41 16.16 -19.30
C LEU A 457 -5.93 14.76 -19.00
N LYS A 458 -6.82 14.19 -19.81
CA LYS A 458 -7.28 12.81 -19.60
C LYS A 458 -6.12 11.81 -19.49
N ASP A 459 -5.09 11.96 -20.32
CA ASP A 459 -4.01 10.97 -20.46
C ASP A 459 -2.82 11.22 -19.50
N ASN A 460 -2.71 12.42 -18.91
CA ASN A 460 -1.56 12.83 -18.07
C ASN A 460 -2.00 13.40 -16.71
N THR A 461 -3.25 13.13 -16.32
CA THR A 461 -3.79 13.53 -15.03
C THR A 461 -4.00 12.31 -14.15
N THR A 462 -3.19 12.19 -13.12
CA THR A 462 -3.39 11.16 -12.09
C THR A 462 -4.11 11.78 -10.89
N PRO A 463 -5.28 11.25 -10.50
CA PRO A 463 -5.89 11.53 -9.20
C PRO A 463 -4.91 11.18 -8.08
N ILE A 464 -4.48 12.18 -7.29
CA ILE A 464 -3.55 11.99 -6.18
C ILE A 464 -4.32 11.95 -4.86
N TYR A 465 -3.96 10.94 -4.07
CA TYR A 465 -4.25 10.87 -2.65
C TYR A 465 -2.90 10.85 -1.94
N TRP A 466 -2.56 11.91 -1.21
CA TRP A 466 -1.24 12.08 -0.60
C TRP A 466 -0.90 11.06 0.49
N ASP A 467 -1.86 10.24 0.89
CA ASP A 467 -1.65 9.10 1.78
C ASP A 467 -1.12 7.85 1.04
N TYR A 468 -1.10 7.88 -0.30
CA TYR A 468 -0.57 6.83 -1.16
C TYR A 468 0.74 7.27 -1.86
N PRO A 469 1.69 6.34 -2.10
CA PRO A 469 2.93 6.66 -2.80
C PRO A 469 2.67 7.18 -4.23
N LEU A 470 3.49 8.14 -4.67
CA LEU A 470 3.50 8.60 -6.06
C LEU A 470 4.24 7.60 -6.94
N GLU A 471 3.84 7.50 -8.22
CA GLU A 471 4.53 6.66 -9.21
C GLU A 471 5.30 7.52 -10.23
N ASP A 472 6.32 6.93 -10.86
CA ASP A 472 7.13 7.60 -11.89
C ASP A 472 6.30 8.02 -13.11
N ALA A 473 5.29 7.23 -13.46
CA ALA A 473 4.38 7.52 -14.56
C ALA A 473 3.61 8.84 -14.35
N ASP A 474 3.25 9.14 -13.10
CA ASP A 474 2.51 10.36 -12.73
C ASP A 474 3.42 11.59 -12.72
N PHE A 475 4.68 11.38 -12.35
CA PHE A 475 5.63 12.46 -12.20
C PHE A 475 6.09 12.98 -13.56
N GLY A 476 6.17 12.16 -14.61
CA GLY A 476 6.70 12.57 -15.92
C GLY A 476 8.23 12.71 -15.90
N ASN A 477 8.80 13.73 -16.55
CA ASN A 477 10.26 13.90 -16.51
C ASN A 477 10.75 14.11 -15.07
N ALA A 478 11.82 13.40 -14.72
CA ALA A 478 12.38 13.37 -13.37
C ALA A 478 13.91 13.60 -13.32
N ASP A 479 14.54 13.91 -14.47
CA ASP A 479 15.98 14.22 -14.55
C ASP A 479 16.30 15.65 -14.05
N TYR A 480 15.99 15.88 -12.79
CA TYR A 480 16.20 17.15 -12.10
C TYR A 480 17.09 16.96 -10.87
N ARG A 481 17.79 18.04 -10.52
CA ARG A 481 18.63 18.11 -9.32
C ARG A 481 17.94 18.80 -8.15
N VAL A 482 17.11 19.81 -8.44
CA VAL A 482 16.39 20.56 -7.41
C VAL A 482 14.89 20.50 -7.68
N PHE A 483 14.15 20.01 -6.71
CA PHE A 483 12.70 19.87 -6.75
C PHE A 483 12.09 20.88 -5.79
N LEU A 484 11.25 21.78 -6.29
CA LEU A 484 10.62 22.84 -5.51
C LEU A 484 9.10 22.74 -5.62
N ALA A 485 8.43 22.40 -4.52
CA ALA A 485 6.97 22.40 -4.44
C ALA A 485 6.45 23.68 -3.79
N GLY A 486 5.39 24.23 -4.36
CA GLY A 486 4.70 25.38 -3.81
C GLY A 486 3.92 25.05 -2.54
N GLU A 487 3.78 26.01 -1.64
CA GLU A 487 2.83 25.95 -0.54
C GLU A 487 2.14 27.28 -0.23
N THR A 488 1.00 27.17 0.45
CA THR A 488 0.32 28.28 1.13
C THR A 488 0.24 27.96 2.61
N ARG A 489 0.73 28.88 3.45
CA ARG A 489 0.86 28.64 4.89
C ARG A 489 -0.48 28.33 5.55
N GLY A 490 -0.50 27.28 6.38
CA GLY A 490 -1.64 26.92 7.22
C GLY A 490 -2.67 26.01 6.53
N GLN A 491 -2.36 25.49 5.35
CA GLN A 491 -3.21 24.54 4.64
C GLN A 491 -2.96 23.12 5.17
N PRO A 492 -4.00 22.37 5.58
CA PRO A 492 -3.85 21.02 6.16
C PRO A 492 -3.12 20.04 5.24
N GLN A 493 -3.38 20.11 3.94
CA GLN A 493 -2.83 19.22 2.92
C GLN A 493 -1.32 19.40 2.71
N ASN A 494 -0.72 20.49 3.21
CA ASN A 494 0.72 20.75 3.01
C ASN A 494 1.58 19.64 3.60
N THR A 495 1.24 19.17 4.79
CA THR A 495 2.02 18.16 5.51
C THR A 495 1.97 16.81 4.78
N ALA A 496 0.77 16.37 4.39
CA ALA A 496 0.58 15.12 3.66
C ALA A 496 1.32 15.17 2.31
N MET A 497 1.10 16.23 1.52
CA MET A 497 1.80 16.44 0.25
C MET A 497 3.32 16.44 0.41
N ARG A 498 3.84 17.12 1.44
CA ARG A 498 5.29 17.18 1.69
C ARG A 498 5.89 15.81 2.00
N LYS A 499 5.20 15.00 2.81
CA LYS A 499 5.63 13.65 3.17
C LYS A 499 5.68 12.76 1.92
N ALA A 500 4.60 12.73 1.17
CA ALA A 500 4.48 11.93 -0.05
C ALA A 500 5.54 12.30 -1.09
N LEU A 501 5.68 13.61 -1.40
CA LEU A 501 6.69 14.09 -2.34
C LEU A 501 8.10 13.78 -1.85
N PHE A 502 8.42 14.04 -0.58
CA PHE A 502 9.77 13.77 -0.08
C PHE A 502 10.09 12.28 -0.14
N GLN A 503 9.17 11.41 0.28
CA GLN A 503 9.35 9.97 0.25
C GLN A 503 9.57 9.46 -1.18
N TYR A 504 8.69 9.83 -2.11
CA TYR A 504 8.83 9.47 -3.53
C TYR A 504 10.16 9.96 -4.11
N LEU A 505 10.50 11.24 -3.90
CA LEU A 505 11.74 11.81 -4.43
C LEU A 505 13.00 11.21 -3.80
N HIS A 506 12.94 10.78 -2.54
CA HIS A 506 14.04 10.05 -1.92
C HIS A 506 14.22 8.67 -2.56
N GLU A 507 13.14 7.91 -2.65
CA GLU A 507 13.14 6.50 -3.09
C GLU A 507 13.41 6.35 -4.58
N GLN A 508 12.77 7.18 -5.41
CA GLN A 508 12.83 7.06 -6.87
C GLN A 508 13.85 8.03 -7.49
N GLN A 509 14.00 9.23 -6.91
CA GLN A 509 14.82 10.28 -7.52
C GLN A 509 16.16 10.50 -6.83
N GLY A 510 16.41 9.91 -5.67
CA GLY A 510 17.67 10.04 -4.93
C GLY A 510 17.85 11.38 -4.20
N VAL A 511 16.76 12.04 -3.80
CA VAL A 511 16.82 13.26 -2.97
C VAL A 511 17.27 12.91 -1.55
N ASN A 512 18.35 13.53 -1.08
CA ASN A 512 18.87 13.33 0.29
C ASN A 512 18.83 14.60 1.14
N VAL A 513 18.49 15.76 0.56
CA VAL A 513 18.54 17.04 1.27
C VAL A 513 17.19 17.73 1.23
N GLN A 514 16.58 17.89 2.41
CA GLN A 514 15.37 18.67 2.62
C GLN A 514 15.74 20.15 2.78
N LEU A 515 15.33 20.97 1.82
CA LEU A 515 15.42 22.42 1.86
C LEU A 515 14.27 23.01 2.69
N VAL A 516 14.55 24.09 3.42
CA VAL A 516 13.54 24.85 4.18
C VAL A 516 13.76 26.36 4.09
N GLU A 517 12.68 27.14 4.23
CA GLU A 517 12.72 28.60 4.11
C GLU A 517 13.32 29.36 5.32
N THR A 518 13.89 28.65 6.29
CA THR A 518 14.56 29.24 7.46
C THR A 518 16.06 29.36 7.26
N GLY A 519 16.70 30.18 8.08
CA GLY A 519 18.16 30.41 8.01
C GLY A 519 18.99 29.19 8.38
N VAL A 520 20.26 29.20 7.94
CA VAL A 520 21.24 28.14 8.21
C VAL A 520 21.33 27.85 9.71
N GLY A 521 21.38 28.89 10.57
CA GLY A 521 21.39 28.71 12.02
C GLY A 521 20.14 28.03 12.54
N GLU A 522 18.96 28.49 12.11
CA GLU A 522 17.68 27.89 12.47
C GLU A 522 17.55 26.43 12.02
N THR A 523 18.17 26.04 10.90
CA THR A 523 18.17 24.64 10.46
C THR A 523 19.13 23.74 11.21
N GLN A 524 20.15 24.28 11.87
CA GLN A 524 21.06 23.44 12.66
C GLN A 524 20.36 22.81 13.86
N VAL A 525 19.33 23.43 14.41
CA VAL A 525 18.53 22.77 15.45
C VAL A 525 17.71 21.61 14.88
N LEU A 526 17.24 21.68 13.63
CA LEU A 526 16.59 20.54 12.97
C LEU A 526 17.59 19.42 12.67
N GLU A 527 18.79 19.75 12.21
CA GLU A 527 19.86 18.75 11.99
C GLU A 527 20.22 18.01 13.29
N GLN A 528 20.36 18.74 14.40
CA GLN A 528 20.58 18.11 15.71
C GLN A 528 19.41 17.23 16.12
N TYR A 529 18.18 17.67 15.88
CA TYR A 529 17.00 16.84 16.13
C TYR A 529 17.04 15.55 15.29
N LEU A 530 17.24 15.64 13.98
CA LEU A 530 17.31 14.46 13.10
C LEU A 530 18.43 13.49 13.51
N ARG A 531 19.55 14.01 14.00
CA ARG A 531 20.68 13.19 14.45
C ARG A 531 20.43 12.51 15.79
N THR A 532 19.75 13.18 16.72
CA THR A 532 19.69 12.77 18.15
C THR A 532 18.32 12.27 18.60
N GLY A 533 17.24 12.69 17.94
CA GLY A 533 15.87 12.53 18.40
C GLY A 533 15.51 13.37 19.62
N ASP A 534 16.37 14.30 20.07
CA ASP A 534 16.09 15.12 21.25
C ASP A 534 15.10 16.25 20.91
N GLU A 535 13.87 16.09 21.39
CA GLU A 535 12.76 17.03 21.22
C GLU A 535 13.07 18.45 21.69
N ASN A 536 14.07 18.69 22.55
CA ASN A 536 14.47 20.06 22.90
C ASN A 536 14.91 20.83 21.64
N TRP A 537 15.69 20.20 20.76
CA TRP A 537 16.13 20.81 19.50
C TRP A 537 14.96 21.14 18.58
N LEU A 538 14.03 20.20 18.40
CA LEU A 538 12.81 20.43 17.62
C LEU A 538 11.99 21.58 18.23
N ASN A 539 11.82 21.61 19.55
CA ASN A 539 11.08 22.66 20.25
C ASN A 539 11.71 24.05 20.09
N HIS A 540 13.02 24.17 19.83
CA HIS A 540 13.62 25.46 19.45
C HIS A 540 13.15 25.90 18.07
N TYR A 541 13.10 24.98 17.09
CA TYR A 541 12.62 25.26 15.74
C TYR A 541 11.11 25.58 15.71
N LEU A 542 10.28 24.84 16.44
CA LEU A 542 8.82 25.03 16.44
C LEU A 542 8.39 26.42 16.93
N LYS A 543 9.23 27.14 17.69
CA LYS A 543 9.00 28.54 18.08
C LYS A 543 8.92 29.50 16.87
N LEU A 544 9.44 29.10 15.71
CA LEU A 544 9.37 29.86 14.46
C LEU A 544 7.99 29.73 13.77
N GLN A 545 7.29 28.62 14.03
CA GLN A 545 6.19 28.16 13.18
C GLN A 545 4.83 28.74 13.57
N GLY A 546 4.70 29.28 14.79
CA GLY A 546 3.48 29.93 15.25
C GLY A 546 2.30 28.96 15.26
N SER A 547 1.21 29.31 14.57
CA SER A 547 0.01 28.45 14.46
C SER A 547 0.22 27.15 13.69
N CYS A 548 1.32 27.03 12.93
CA CYS A 548 1.66 25.83 12.16
C CYS A 548 2.57 24.86 12.93
N ALA A 549 2.82 25.11 14.22
CA ALA A 549 3.78 24.33 15.00
C ALA A 549 3.43 22.84 15.08
N ASP A 550 2.14 22.49 15.17
CA ASP A 550 1.73 21.09 15.28
C ASP A 550 1.98 20.33 13.96
N ALA A 551 1.57 20.91 12.83
CA ALA A 551 1.82 20.36 11.49
C ALA A 551 3.32 20.22 11.18
N GLU A 552 4.12 21.22 11.56
CA GLU A 552 5.58 21.14 11.40
C GLU A 552 6.18 20.06 12.33
N ALA A 553 5.73 19.96 13.58
CA ALA A 553 6.20 18.92 14.50
C ALA A 553 5.91 17.51 13.96
N GLU A 554 4.72 17.32 13.40
CA GLU A 554 4.31 16.09 12.74
C GLU A 554 5.26 15.71 11.59
N TYR A 555 5.57 16.66 10.68
CA TYR A 555 6.49 16.43 9.59
C TYR A 555 7.90 16.06 10.07
N TRP A 556 8.46 16.83 11.00
CA TRP A 556 9.84 16.60 11.45
C TRP A 556 9.99 15.29 12.23
N ARG A 557 8.99 14.93 13.04
CA ARG A 557 8.97 13.62 13.74
C ARG A 557 8.90 12.46 12.76
N TRP A 558 8.07 12.58 11.72
CA TRP A 558 8.01 11.61 10.64
C TRP A 558 9.37 11.51 9.92
N LEU A 559 9.96 12.63 9.52
CA LEU A 559 11.24 12.64 8.80
C LEU A 559 12.39 12.06 9.66
N TYR A 560 12.38 12.31 10.97
CA TYR A 560 13.32 11.67 11.90
C TYR A 560 13.20 10.15 11.86
N GLN A 561 11.98 9.62 11.98
CA GLN A 561 11.74 8.17 11.95
C GLN A 561 12.12 7.57 10.59
N TYR A 562 11.70 8.21 9.50
CA TYR A 562 12.01 7.81 8.14
C TYR A 562 13.53 7.79 7.89
N ASN A 563 14.24 8.87 8.25
CA ASN A 563 15.70 8.94 8.10
C ASN A 563 16.42 7.82 8.87
N ARG A 564 15.94 7.45 10.06
CA ARG A 564 16.50 6.31 10.81
C ARG A 564 16.31 4.97 10.08
N GLN A 565 15.19 4.79 9.38
CA GLN A 565 14.94 3.60 8.55
C GLN A 565 15.86 3.57 7.32
N GLN A 566 16.12 4.74 6.71
CA GLN A 566 17.02 4.88 5.56
C GLN A 566 18.52 4.92 5.91
N GLY A 567 18.87 4.67 7.18
CA GLY A 567 20.27 4.59 7.62
C GLY A 567 20.92 5.92 8.03
N GLY A 568 20.14 7.01 8.13
CA GLY A 568 20.60 8.30 8.65
C GLY A 568 21.32 9.16 7.59
N THR A 569 20.95 9.03 6.32
CA THR A 569 21.59 9.69 5.17
C THR A 569 20.86 10.95 4.70
N ILE A 570 19.71 11.29 5.29
CA ILE A 570 18.95 12.49 4.94
C ILE A 570 19.40 13.67 5.80
N TYR A 571 19.58 14.83 5.15
CA TYR A 571 20.02 16.09 5.74
C TYR A 571 18.99 17.21 5.51
N VAL A 572 19.11 18.29 6.27
CA VAL A 572 18.29 19.50 6.19
C VAL A 572 19.18 20.71 5.94
N ALA A 573 18.76 21.55 5.00
CA ALA A 573 19.50 22.76 4.64
C ALA A 573 18.58 23.99 4.59
N GLY A 574 19.02 25.07 5.23
CA GLY A 574 18.30 26.34 5.26
C GLY A 574 18.60 27.21 4.05
N LEU A 575 17.56 27.67 3.37
CA LEU A 575 17.63 28.65 2.28
C LEU A 575 17.35 30.07 2.76
N GLY A 576 16.64 30.23 3.87
CA GLY A 576 16.16 31.54 4.31
C GLY A 576 17.21 32.44 4.94
N THR A 577 16.77 33.64 5.32
CA THR A 577 17.51 34.49 6.26
C THR A 577 17.22 34.08 7.70
N GLU A 578 18.08 34.42 8.65
CA GLU A 578 17.81 34.20 10.08
C GLU A 578 16.60 35.04 10.55
N ARG A 579 15.44 34.39 10.77
CA ARG A 579 14.17 35.07 11.11
C ARG A 579 14.07 35.35 12.61
N ASN A 580 14.67 34.52 13.45
CA ASN A 580 14.67 34.61 14.90
C ASN A 580 16.08 34.39 15.45
N THR A 581 16.71 35.47 15.87
CA THR A 581 18.07 35.45 16.39
C THR A 581 18.25 34.55 17.61
N VAL A 582 17.20 34.28 18.38
CA VAL A 582 17.29 33.35 19.52
C VAL A 582 17.50 31.92 19.03
N VAL A 583 16.69 31.48 18.07
CA VAL A 583 16.81 30.14 17.49
C VAL A 583 18.11 30.01 16.71
N SER A 584 18.54 31.05 16.00
CA SER A 584 19.86 31.07 15.34
C SER A 584 21.03 30.90 16.31
N MET A 585 20.95 31.43 17.54
CA MET A 585 21.99 31.21 18.55
C MET A 585 21.98 29.79 19.10
N TYR A 586 20.83 29.15 19.21
CA TYR A 586 20.77 27.70 19.49
C TYR A 586 21.39 26.89 18.35
N GLY A 587 21.19 27.29 17.10
CA GLY A 587 21.89 26.73 15.96
C GLY A 587 23.41 26.92 16.01
N LEU A 588 23.86 28.09 16.43
CA LEU A 588 25.28 28.36 16.64
C LEU A 588 25.87 27.50 17.76
N LEU A 589 25.13 27.28 18.84
CA LEU A 589 25.49 26.34 19.90
C LEU A 589 25.57 24.91 19.38
N ALA A 590 24.66 24.49 18.51
CA ALA A 590 24.67 23.18 17.85
C ALA A 590 25.89 22.95 16.95
N LEU A 591 26.46 24.02 16.38
CA LEU A 591 27.69 23.97 15.58
C LEU A 591 28.97 24.01 16.43
N ALA A 592 28.87 24.39 17.70
CA ALA A 592 30.04 24.56 18.54
C ALA A 592 30.60 23.21 18.98
N ASP A 593 31.90 23.01 18.81
CA ASP A 593 32.59 21.88 19.40
C ASP A 593 32.87 22.16 20.89
N THR A 594 32.27 21.35 21.76
CA THR A 594 32.45 21.50 23.21
C THR A 594 33.79 20.98 23.72
N GLU A 595 34.51 20.19 22.92
CA GLU A 595 35.82 19.63 23.29
C GLU A 595 36.97 20.62 23.01
N ILE A 596 36.74 21.62 22.17
CA ILE A 596 37.74 22.66 21.86
C ILE A 596 37.69 23.76 22.93
N GLU A 597 38.86 24.11 23.47
CA GLU A 597 39.00 25.26 24.37
C GLU A 597 39.12 26.56 23.55
N PRO A 598 38.29 27.58 23.83
CA PRO A 598 38.30 28.82 23.06
C PRO A 598 39.57 29.64 23.32
N ALA A 599 40.02 30.37 22.30
CA ALA A 599 41.06 31.38 22.47
C ALA A 599 40.58 32.49 23.43
N GLU A 600 41.51 33.11 24.18
CA GLU A 600 41.20 34.17 25.14
C GLU A 600 40.41 35.34 24.50
N SER A 601 40.64 35.61 23.20
CA SER A 601 39.95 36.67 22.45
C SER A 601 38.47 36.41 22.17
N ILE A 602 37.99 35.17 22.26
CA ILE A 602 36.59 34.78 22.04
C ILE A 602 35.98 34.03 23.24
N ALA A 603 36.72 33.90 24.35
CA ALA A 603 36.29 33.13 25.52
C ALA A 603 34.97 33.63 26.11
N ASP A 604 34.76 34.95 26.19
CA ASP A 604 33.52 35.54 26.70
C ASP A 604 32.32 35.21 25.79
N PHE A 605 32.53 35.18 24.47
CA PHE A 605 31.50 34.77 23.51
C PHE A 605 31.11 33.30 23.71
N VAL A 606 32.10 32.40 23.76
CA VAL A 606 31.86 30.96 23.92
C VAL A 606 31.23 30.65 25.27
N GLN A 607 31.63 31.36 26.33
CA GLN A 607 31.01 31.22 27.64
C GLN A 607 29.54 31.66 27.61
N ALA A 608 29.23 32.84 27.04
CA ALA A 608 27.85 33.31 26.91
C ALA A 608 26.98 32.37 26.06
N LEU A 609 27.55 31.76 25.01
CA LEU A 609 26.87 30.77 24.17
C LEU A 609 26.54 29.49 24.97
N ARG A 610 27.50 28.98 25.76
CA ARG A 610 27.33 27.78 26.62
C ARG A 610 26.36 28.01 27.78
N ASP A 611 26.33 29.21 28.33
CA ASP A 611 25.39 29.60 29.39
C ASP A 611 23.98 29.91 28.87
N GLU A 612 23.75 29.79 27.55
CA GLU A 612 22.52 30.16 26.86
C GLU A 612 22.10 31.63 27.10
N ASP A 613 23.05 32.53 27.38
CA ASP A 613 22.80 33.97 27.40
C ASP A 613 22.80 34.52 25.97
N VAL A 614 21.73 34.21 25.26
CA VAL A 614 21.51 34.50 23.83
C VAL A 614 21.73 35.98 23.49
N THR A 615 21.35 36.89 24.39
CA THR A 615 21.49 38.35 24.13
C THR A 615 22.95 38.76 24.12
N THR A 616 23.70 38.32 25.14
CA THR A 616 25.15 38.58 25.22
C THR A 616 25.90 37.84 24.13
N ALA A 617 25.56 36.56 23.89
CA ALA A 617 26.17 35.74 22.85
C ALA A 617 26.01 36.36 21.46
N LEU A 618 24.81 36.82 21.08
CA LEU A 618 24.59 37.47 19.79
C LEU A 618 25.41 38.75 19.60
N GLN A 619 25.55 39.57 20.66
CA GLN A 619 26.33 40.79 20.58
C GLN A 619 27.81 40.50 20.43
N LEU A 620 28.34 39.55 21.20
CA LEU A 620 29.75 39.16 21.14
C LEU A 620 30.07 38.39 19.85
N PHE A 621 29.13 37.60 19.34
CA PHE A 621 29.26 36.86 18.08
C PHE A 621 29.57 37.79 16.91
N LYS A 622 28.83 38.90 16.77
CA LYS A 622 29.06 39.87 15.70
C LYS A 622 30.46 40.48 15.79
N THR A 623 30.87 40.90 16.99
CA THR A 623 32.22 41.44 17.21
C THR A 623 33.31 40.39 16.92
N ALA A 624 33.11 39.14 17.35
CA ALA A 624 34.08 38.06 17.14
C ALA A 624 34.24 37.71 15.65
N MET A 625 33.15 37.69 14.88
CA MET A 625 33.21 37.48 13.42
C MET A 625 33.94 38.60 12.68
N GLU A 626 33.83 39.85 13.15
CA GLU A 626 34.49 41.01 12.54
C GLU A 626 35.96 41.14 12.94
N GLU A 627 36.27 40.96 14.22
CA GLU A 627 37.57 41.27 14.79
C GLU A 627 38.48 40.05 14.98
N GLN A 628 37.91 38.84 15.11
CA GLN A 628 38.63 37.61 15.47
C GLN A 628 38.27 36.39 14.56
N PRO A 629 38.26 36.53 13.21
CA PRO A 629 37.82 35.46 12.31
C PRO A 629 38.68 34.18 12.41
N ASP A 630 40.00 34.31 12.60
CA ASP A 630 40.89 33.15 12.72
C ASP A 630 40.58 32.34 14.00
N ALA A 631 40.32 33.02 15.12
CA ALA A 631 39.95 32.34 16.37
C ALA A 631 38.58 31.66 16.28
N MET A 632 37.63 32.26 15.54
CA MET A 632 36.34 31.63 15.25
C MET A 632 36.50 30.41 14.35
N ALA A 633 37.37 30.48 13.33
CA ALA A 633 37.68 29.35 12.45
C ALA A 633 38.31 28.19 13.21
N ASP A 634 39.29 28.48 14.07
CA ASP A 634 39.94 27.47 14.91
C ASP A 634 38.94 26.81 15.89
N TYR A 635 37.98 27.58 16.41
CA TYR A 635 36.98 27.08 17.36
C TYR A 635 35.88 26.22 16.72
N PHE A 636 35.34 26.65 15.58
CA PHE A 636 34.25 25.95 14.90
C PHE A 636 34.73 24.89 13.90
N GLY A 637 36.01 24.89 13.53
CA GLY A 637 36.59 23.90 12.63
C GLY A 637 35.81 23.79 11.32
N ASP A 638 35.39 22.56 10.99
CA ASP A 638 34.63 22.26 9.75
C ASP A 638 33.28 22.99 9.68
N ALA A 639 32.67 23.30 10.84
CA ALA A 639 31.41 24.05 10.90
C ALA A 639 31.57 25.55 10.63
N TYR A 640 32.80 26.08 10.58
CA TYR A 640 33.03 27.52 10.45
C TYR A 640 32.39 28.11 9.18
N ALA A 641 32.33 27.34 8.09
CA ALA A 641 31.67 27.79 6.86
C ALA A 641 30.16 28.05 7.06
N GLN A 642 29.47 27.22 7.86
CA GLN A 642 28.07 27.43 8.23
C GLN A 642 27.90 28.63 9.16
N VAL A 643 28.86 28.84 10.07
CA VAL A 643 28.91 30.02 10.96
C VAL A 643 29.07 31.32 10.16
N GLN A 644 29.92 31.31 9.13
CA GLN A 644 30.07 32.45 8.21
C GLN A 644 28.78 32.73 7.45
N GLN A 645 28.09 31.68 6.96
CA GLN A 645 26.82 31.83 6.26
C GLN A 645 25.72 32.38 7.17
N LEU A 646 25.62 31.90 8.41
CA LEU A 646 24.73 32.44 9.44
C LEU A 646 25.02 33.94 9.69
N TYR A 647 26.29 34.31 9.87
CA TYR A 647 26.68 35.71 10.07
C TYR A 647 26.35 36.60 8.86
N ALA A 648 26.49 36.09 7.63
CA ALA A 648 26.07 36.79 6.42
C ALA A 648 24.54 36.98 6.38
N ASN A 649 23.76 35.96 6.76
CA ASN A 649 22.30 36.02 6.80
C ASN A 649 21.78 37.06 7.81
N LEU A 650 22.46 37.24 8.94
CA LEU A 650 22.16 38.32 9.91
C LEU A 650 22.39 39.73 9.35
N GLN A 651 23.09 39.86 8.23
CA GLN A 651 23.45 41.13 7.59
C GLN A 651 22.67 41.41 6.30
N VAL A 652 21.74 40.54 5.90
CA VAL A 652 20.99 40.64 4.62
C VAL A 652 20.34 42.02 4.42
N ASN A 653 19.76 42.62 5.47
CA ASN A 653 19.17 43.96 5.40
C ASN A 653 20.18 45.07 5.06
N THR A 654 21.45 44.89 5.42
CA THR A 654 22.54 45.79 5.07
C THR A 654 23.05 45.48 3.66
N THR A 655 23.29 44.20 3.36
CA THR A 655 23.82 43.71 2.08
C THR A 655 22.93 44.10 0.90
N TYR A 656 21.62 43.88 1.02
CA TYR A 656 20.63 44.11 -0.02
C TYR A 656 19.75 45.33 0.27
N LYS A 657 20.32 46.35 0.93
CA LYS A 657 19.58 47.54 1.34
C LYS A 657 18.87 48.21 0.16
N GLY A 658 17.55 48.34 0.28
CA GLY A 658 16.70 49.00 -0.72
C GLY A 658 16.26 48.12 -1.89
N ARG A 659 16.60 46.82 -1.86
CA ARG A 659 16.11 45.81 -2.81
C ARG A 659 14.79 45.19 -2.31
N LEU A 660 13.88 44.93 -3.25
CA LEU A 660 12.60 44.27 -2.97
C LEU A 660 12.73 42.74 -3.01
N ASP A 661 13.62 42.21 -3.83
CA ASP A 661 14.02 40.80 -3.98
C ASP A 661 15.10 40.36 -2.98
N ARG A 662 15.34 41.11 -1.91
CA ARG A 662 16.45 40.82 -0.99
C ARG A 662 16.40 39.40 -0.40
N ASP A 663 15.20 38.87 -0.15
CA ASP A 663 15.01 37.59 0.50
C ASP A 663 15.29 36.47 -0.52
N ASP A 664 14.82 36.60 -1.78
CA ASP A 664 15.14 35.70 -2.89
C ASP A 664 16.64 35.68 -3.26
N LEU A 665 17.31 36.84 -3.21
CA LEU A 665 18.76 36.93 -3.44
C LEU A 665 19.54 36.23 -2.33
N ALA A 666 19.13 36.41 -1.07
CA ALA A 666 19.73 35.69 0.05
C ALA A 666 19.49 34.18 -0.07
N MET A 667 18.30 33.76 -0.51
CA MET A 667 18.03 32.34 -0.81
C MET A 667 18.94 31.78 -1.89
N MET A 668 19.23 32.54 -2.94
CA MET A 668 20.18 32.12 -3.97
C MET A 668 21.62 32.01 -3.44
N ASP A 669 22.06 32.95 -2.59
CA ASP A 669 23.37 32.86 -1.93
C ASP A 669 23.48 31.61 -1.03
N ASN A 670 22.42 31.33 -0.26
CA ASN A 670 22.32 30.13 0.57
C ASN A 670 22.27 28.86 -0.27
N MET A 671 21.53 28.84 -1.37
CA MET A 671 21.50 27.68 -2.26
C MET A 671 22.88 27.40 -2.88
N ASN A 672 23.61 28.44 -3.29
CA ASN A 672 24.99 28.30 -3.77
C ASN A 672 25.95 27.78 -2.69
N PHE A 673 25.68 28.08 -1.42
CA PHE A 673 26.40 27.50 -0.30
C PHE A 673 26.04 26.01 -0.13
N VAL A 674 24.76 25.67 -0.12
CA VAL A 674 24.26 24.29 0.00
C VAL A 674 24.76 23.39 -1.13
N LEU A 675 24.71 23.84 -2.39
CA LEU A 675 25.23 23.09 -3.55
C LEU A 675 26.73 22.78 -3.45
N ARG A 676 27.50 23.59 -2.72
CA ARG A 676 28.92 23.33 -2.46
C ARG A 676 29.14 22.34 -1.32
N GLN A 677 28.22 22.30 -0.35
CA GLN A 677 28.26 21.33 0.74
C GLN A 677 27.86 19.93 0.25
N TYR A 678 26.89 19.87 -0.66
CA TYR A 678 26.30 18.64 -1.19
C TYR A 678 26.44 18.59 -2.72
N PRO A 679 27.67 18.39 -3.25
CA PRO A 679 27.95 18.51 -4.69
C PRO A 679 27.26 17.43 -5.54
N ASP A 680 26.97 16.26 -4.97
CA ASP A 680 26.44 15.10 -5.68
C ASP A 680 24.99 14.77 -5.31
N ASP A 681 24.40 15.47 -4.33
CA ASP A 681 23.03 15.21 -3.88
C ASP A 681 21.99 15.98 -4.69
N LYS A 682 20.76 15.48 -4.58
CA LYS A 682 19.54 16.13 -5.05
C LYS A 682 18.74 16.67 -3.87
N PHE A 683 17.92 17.68 -4.15
CA PHE A 683 17.31 18.53 -3.14
C PHE A 683 15.81 18.64 -3.32
N PHE A 684 15.04 18.62 -2.24
CA PHE A 684 13.61 18.92 -2.25
C PHE A 684 13.27 20.03 -1.26
N GLY A 685 12.53 21.04 -1.69
CA GLY A 685 11.99 22.09 -0.84
C GLY A 685 10.51 22.31 -1.09
N GLN A 686 9.70 22.30 -0.04
CA GLN A 686 8.36 22.85 -0.09
C GLN A 686 8.43 24.30 0.42
N LEU A 687 8.22 25.26 -0.48
CA LEU A 687 8.40 26.70 -0.26
C LEU A 687 7.15 27.44 -0.74
N SER A 688 6.94 28.65 -0.27
CA SER A 688 5.85 29.52 -0.74
C SER A 688 5.84 29.65 -2.26
N ASN A 689 4.64 29.69 -2.85
CA ASN A 689 4.45 29.74 -4.30
C ASN A 689 5.29 30.83 -5.00
N GLY A 690 5.50 31.97 -4.35
CA GLY A 690 6.34 33.04 -4.90
C GLY A 690 7.80 32.64 -5.14
N HIS A 691 8.36 31.73 -4.34
CA HIS A 691 9.75 31.30 -4.45
C HIS A 691 9.96 30.17 -5.46
N VAL A 692 8.92 29.43 -5.84
CA VAL A 692 9.04 28.30 -6.77
C VAL A 692 8.86 28.69 -8.24
N THR A 693 8.16 29.80 -8.52
CA THR A 693 7.86 30.25 -9.90
C THR A 693 9.12 30.63 -10.71
N GLN A 694 9.14 30.23 -11.99
CA GLN A 694 10.27 30.44 -12.91
C GLN A 694 10.10 31.65 -13.86
N SER A 695 8.96 32.35 -13.81
CA SER A 695 8.72 33.57 -14.60
C SER A 695 7.92 34.61 -13.80
N ALA A 696 8.04 35.89 -14.18
CA ALA A 696 7.50 37.02 -13.41
C ALA A 696 5.98 37.22 -13.54
N TRP A 697 5.32 37.57 -12.42
CA TRP A 697 3.88 37.89 -12.31
C TRP A 697 3.62 39.34 -11.86
N LYS A 698 2.43 39.85 -12.11
CA LYS A 698 1.88 41.10 -11.58
C LYS A 698 1.06 40.77 -10.34
N ASP A 699 1.37 41.41 -9.22
CA ASP A 699 0.66 41.26 -7.94
C ASP A 699 -0.03 42.60 -7.62
N GLY A 700 -1.35 42.66 -7.83
CA GLY A 700 -2.15 43.88 -7.68
C GLY A 700 -1.69 45.03 -8.58
N ASN A 701 -1.36 46.18 -7.97
CA ASN A 701 -0.85 47.38 -8.69
C ASN A 701 0.67 47.36 -8.89
N TYR A 702 1.37 46.32 -8.45
CA TYR A 702 2.82 46.21 -8.58
C TYR A 702 3.16 45.19 -9.66
N ILE A 703 3.96 45.61 -10.64
CA ILE A 703 4.73 44.66 -11.45
C ILE A 703 5.84 44.15 -10.52
N ALA A 704 5.86 42.86 -10.18
CA ALA A 704 7.00 42.27 -9.49
C ALA A 704 8.18 42.15 -10.48
N ASN A 705 8.80 43.27 -10.82
CA ASN A 705 9.98 43.37 -11.68
C ASN A 705 11.27 43.00 -10.92
N TYR A 706 11.20 42.03 -10.01
CA TYR A 706 12.32 41.62 -9.18
C TYR A 706 12.46 40.10 -9.19
N SER A 707 13.70 39.61 -9.13
CA SER A 707 14.00 38.21 -9.42
C SER A 707 13.58 37.30 -8.27
N ARG A 708 12.64 36.38 -8.54
CA ARG A 708 12.24 35.33 -7.59
C ARG A 708 13.27 34.21 -7.52
N PHE A 709 13.27 33.44 -6.45
CA PHE A 709 14.22 32.35 -6.22
C PHE A 709 14.20 31.32 -7.35
N GLY A 710 13.04 30.80 -7.76
CA GLY A 710 12.92 29.86 -8.89
C GLY A 710 13.45 30.44 -10.21
N MET A 711 13.21 31.72 -10.48
CA MET A 711 13.76 32.43 -11.64
C MET A 711 15.29 32.54 -11.58
N LEU A 712 15.86 32.83 -10.40
CA LEU A 712 17.31 32.92 -10.20
C LEU A 712 17.96 31.53 -10.34
N LEU A 713 17.30 30.50 -9.81
CA LEU A 713 17.79 29.13 -9.81
C LEU A 713 17.81 28.52 -11.20
N ASN A 714 16.83 28.86 -12.05
CA ASN A 714 16.82 28.47 -13.46
C ASN A 714 17.44 29.54 -14.39
N GLY A 715 18.02 30.60 -13.82
CA GLY A 715 18.60 31.72 -14.53
C GLY A 715 20.01 31.46 -15.04
N GLU A 716 20.46 32.30 -15.99
CA GLU A 716 21.81 32.22 -16.55
C GLU A 716 22.87 32.36 -15.45
N GLY A 717 23.78 31.38 -15.38
CA GLY A 717 24.88 31.35 -14.40
C GLY A 717 24.56 30.62 -13.10
N SER A 718 23.35 30.09 -12.92
CA SER A 718 23.05 29.14 -11.84
C SER A 718 23.74 27.80 -12.08
N PRO A 719 24.32 27.14 -11.04
CA PRO A 719 24.94 25.82 -11.19
C PRO A 719 23.96 24.69 -11.55
N VAL A 720 22.65 24.93 -11.40
CA VAL A 720 21.56 23.97 -11.65
C VAL A 720 20.60 24.48 -12.72
N GLN A 721 21.05 25.39 -13.58
CA GLN A 721 20.25 25.90 -14.69
C GLN A 721 19.77 24.74 -15.59
N GLY A 722 18.46 24.64 -15.80
CA GLY A 722 17.83 23.55 -16.54
C GLY A 722 17.61 22.26 -15.74
N GLU A 723 18.07 22.18 -14.50
CA GLU A 723 17.95 21.02 -13.61
C GLU A 723 16.96 21.28 -12.45
N VAL A 724 16.06 22.25 -12.62
CA VAL A 724 15.07 22.64 -11.59
C VAL A 724 13.68 22.18 -12.00
N CYS A 725 13.09 21.30 -11.19
CA CYS A 725 11.68 20.97 -11.24
C CYS A 725 10.90 21.94 -10.36
N SER A 726 10.21 22.90 -10.98
CA SER A 726 9.26 23.76 -10.28
C SER A 726 7.86 23.14 -10.33
N MET A 727 7.28 22.91 -9.16
CA MET A 727 5.93 22.36 -8.98
C MET A 727 5.06 23.46 -8.35
N LEU A 728 4.23 24.11 -9.16
CA LEU A 728 3.35 25.17 -8.68
C LEU A 728 2.14 24.55 -8.00
N THR A 729 1.75 25.04 -6.82
CA THR A 729 0.62 24.49 -6.06
C THR A 729 -0.54 25.47 -5.99
N ILE A 730 -1.74 25.04 -6.39
CA ILE A 730 -2.97 25.82 -6.32
C ILE A 730 -3.87 25.22 -5.24
N TYR A 731 -4.40 26.05 -4.35
CA TYR A 731 -5.40 25.64 -3.36
C TYR A 731 -6.75 26.18 -3.80
N THR A 732 -7.77 25.35 -3.83
CA THR A 732 -9.08 25.74 -4.34
C THR A 732 -10.20 24.95 -3.68
N GLN A 733 -11.37 25.57 -3.52
CA GLN A 733 -12.57 24.87 -3.10
C GLN A 733 -13.32 24.27 -4.29
N ARG A 734 -14.16 23.27 -4.03
CA ARG A 734 -15.11 22.77 -5.02
C ARG A 734 -16.34 23.68 -5.08
N GLY A 735 -16.66 24.17 -6.28
CA GLY A 735 -17.89 24.89 -6.52
C GLY A 735 -19.11 23.95 -6.50
N SER A 736 -20.28 24.49 -6.15
CA SER A 736 -21.56 23.76 -6.00
C SER A 736 -22.10 23.07 -7.26
N ASN A 737 -21.46 23.26 -8.42
CA ASN A 737 -21.82 22.65 -9.70
C ASN A 737 -20.74 21.67 -10.23
N GLY A 738 -19.76 21.29 -9.41
CA GLY A 738 -18.63 20.46 -9.86
C GLY A 738 -17.69 21.21 -10.80
N LEU A 739 -17.50 22.51 -10.57
CA LEU A 739 -16.46 23.33 -11.21
C LEU A 739 -15.52 23.85 -10.11
N LEU A 740 -14.26 24.13 -10.45
CA LEU A 740 -13.32 24.79 -9.53
C LEU A 740 -13.95 26.11 -9.03
N GLY A 741 -14.00 26.31 -7.71
CA GLY A 741 -14.70 27.43 -7.07
C GLY A 741 -14.19 28.79 -7.54
N ASP A 742 -15.11 29.75 -7.72
CA ASP A 742 -14.85 31.13 -8.10
C ASP A 742 -14.43 31.96 -6.85
N ASP A 743 -13.54 31.40 -6.03
CA ASP A 743 -13.10 32.05 -4.79
C ASP A 743 -12.29 33.30 -5.12
N ALA A 744 -12.65 34.40 -4.46
CA ALA A 744 -12.03 35.71 -4.62
C ALA A 744 -10.53 35.76 -4.22
N GLU A 745 -9.95 34.64 -3.75
CA GLU A 745 -8.52 34.51 -3.42
C GLU A 745 -7.66 33.95 -4.57
N ASN A 746 -8.26 33.44 -5.66
CA ASN A 746 -7.54 32.92 -6.84
C ASN A 746 -7.65 33.85 -8.08
N ASP A 747 -7.34 35.13 -7.89
CA ASP A 747 -7.33 36.13 -8.97
C ASP A 747 -6.24 35.91 -10.04
N TYR A 748 -5.35 34.93 -9.86
CA TYR A 748 -4.21 34.66 -10.74
C TYR A 748 -4.46 33.58 -11.80
N TYR A 749 -5.38 32.65 -11.55
CA TYR A 749 -5.54 31.45 -12.39
C TYR A 749 -6.90 31.43 -13.08
N ASP A 750 -6.95 30.95 -14.31
CA ASP A 750 -8.18 30.64 -15.04
C ASP A 750 -8.63 29.21 -14.73
N LEU A 751 -9.11 29.02 -13.50
CA LEU A 751 -9.58 27.73 -13.01
C LEU A 751 -10.84 27.25 -13.76
N ASN A 752 -11.60 28.16 -14.37
CA ASN A 752 -12.73 27.79 -15.23
C ASN A 752 -12.24 27.13 -16.52
N ALA A 753 -11.18 27.67 -17.14
CA ALA A 753 -10.55 27.03 -18.30
C ALA A 753 -9.94 25.67 -17.94
N LEU A 754 -9.31 25.53 -16.77
CA LEU A 754 -8.83 24.23 -16.27
C LEU A 754 -9.97 23.23 -16.10
N ALA A 755 -11.06 23.65 -15.44
CA ALA A 755 -12.22 22.82 -15.17
C ALA A 755 -12.95 22.41 -16.45
N GLU A 756 -13.11 23.32 -17.42
CA GLU A 756 -13.70 23.01 -18.72
C GLU A 756 -12.83 22.05 -19.54
N ALA A 757 -11.50 22.17 -19.43
CA ALA A 757 -10.56 21.32 -20.15
C ALA A 757 -10.37 19.94 -19.51
N ALA A 758 -10.35 19.86 -18.17
CA ALA A 758 -10.26 18.61 -17.43
C ALA A 758 -11.55 17.77 -17.52
N GLY A 759 -12.65 18.39 -17.94
CA GLY A 759 -13.96 17.76 -18.02
C GLY A 759 -14.63 17.65 -16.64
N LYS A 760 -15.96 17.50 -16.64
CA LYS A 760 -16.74 17.30 -15.40
C LYS A 760 -16.41 16.01 -14.67
N GLU A 761 -15.87 15.06 -15.43
CA GLU A 761 -15.43 13.74 -15.01
C GLU A 761 -14.27 13.81 -14.01
N PHE A 762 -13.24 14.62 -14.28
CA PHE A 762 -12.10 14.81 -13.38
C PHE A 762 -12.47 15.51 -12.06
N ILE A 763 -13.44 16.44 -12.11
CA ILE A 763 -13.89 17.22 -10.95
C ILE A 763 -14.83 16.40 -10.04
N ALA A 764 -15.44 15.33 -10.57
CA ALA A 764 -16.19 14.38 -9.75
C ALA A 764 -15.24 13.72 -8.73
N THR A 765 -14.07 13.24 -9.19
CA THR A 765 -12.73 13.15 -8.55
C THR A 765 -12.59 12.78 -7.06
N GLY A 766 -12.98 13.65 -6.14
CA GLY A 766 -12.52 13.47 -4.75
C GLY A 766 -11.03 13.76 -4.56
N ALA A 767 -10.18 13.49 -5.56
CA ALA A 767 -8.73 13.54 -5.50
C ALA A 767 -8.12 14.92 -5.81
N ASP A 768 -6.89 15.08 -5.36
CA ASP A 768 -6.01 16.17 -5.77
C ASP A 768 -5.44 15.92 -7.17
N LEU A 769 -5.04 16.99 -7.82
CA LEU A 769 -4.53 16.98 -9.18
C LEU A 769 -3.01 17.12 -9.16
N PHE A 770 -2.34 16.26 -9.91
CA PHE A 770 -0.94 16.47 -10.30
C PHE A 770 -0.79 16.33 -11.80
N LEU A 771 -0.21 17.36 -12.41
CA LEU A 771 0.02 17.44 -13.83
C LEU A 771 1.50 17.55 -14.09
N ALA A 772 2.06 16.55 -14.77
CA ALA A 772 3.29 16.70 -15.51
C ALA A 772 3.02 17.63 -16.69
N LEU A 773 3.68 18.78 -16.76
CA LEU A 773 3.51 19.71 -17.87
C LEU A 773 4.67 19.62 -18.87
N ASP A 774 5.78 19.03 -18.47
CA ASP A 774 7.05 18.93 -19.21
C ASP A 774 7.17 17.70 -20.11
N ASN A 775 6.06 17.01 -20.38
CA ASN A 775 5.98 15.92 -21.35
C ASN A 775 6.01 16.48 -22.79
N GLU A 776 6.53 15.70 -23.76
CA GLU A 776 6.73 16.15 -25.15
C GLU A 776 5.42 16.61 -25.83
N ASP A 777 4.28 16.03 -25.45
CA ASP A 777 2.97 16.28 -26.05
C ASP A 777 2.13 17.35 -25.32
N THR A 778 2.75 18.12 -24.43
CA THR A 778 2.04 19.12 -23.60
C THR A 778 1.36 20.22 -24.46
N PRO A 779 0.03 20.41 -24.31
CA PRO A 779 -0.74 21.38 -25.09
C PRO A 779 -0.61 22.80 -24.55
N TYR A 780 0.15 22.99 -23.47
CA TYR A 780 0.35 24.26 -22.79
C TYR A 780 1.50 25.11 -23.37
N THR A 781 1.91 24.83 -24.61
CA THR A 781 3.04 25.46 -25.33
C THR A 781 2.66 26.69 -26.16
N GLU A 782 1.39 26.88 -26.55
CA GLU A 782 0.97 27.91 -27.55
C GLU A 782 -0.18 28.87 -27.11
N GLN A 783 -0.24 29.30 -25.85
CA GLN A 783 -1.26 30.24 -25.26
C GLN A 783 -2.55 29.62 -24.67
N ASN A 784 -2.59 28.32 -24.34
CA ASN A 784 -3.70 27.72 -23.57
C ASN A 784 -3.57 27.99 -22.05
N GLY A 785 -3.15 29.20 -21.67
CA GLY A 785 -2.60 29.49 -20.35
C GLY A 785 -3.60 29.44 -19.21
N LEU A 786 -3.32 28.59 -18.21
CA LEU A 786 -3.99 28.56 -16.91
C LEU A 786 -3.76 29.80 -16.05
N ILE A 787 -2.81 30.66 -16.44
CA ILE A 787 -2.51 31.92 -15.76
C ILE A 787 -3.23 33.05 -16.49
N LYS A 788 -4.04 33.83 -15.77
CA LYS A 788 -4.80 34.95 -16.32
C LYS A 788 -3.87 35.98 -17.01
N PRO A 789 -4.14 36.43 -18.24
CA PRO A 789 -3.28 37.40 -18.95
C PRO A 789 -3.03 38.70 -18.17
N GLU A 790 -3.99 39.10 -17.33
CA GLU A 790 -3.90 40.31 -16.50
C GLU A 790 -2.78 40.22 -15.47
N VAL A 791 -2.45 39.01 -15.01
CA VAL A 791 -1.42 38.76 -13.99
C VAL A 791 -0.06 38.40 -14.60
N GLN A 792 0.03 38.15 -15.90
CA GLN A 792 1.31 37.87 -16.55
C GLN A 792 2.08 39.18 -16.81
N ALA A 793 3.37 39.22 -16.43
CA ALA A 793 4.24 40.36 -16.75
C ALA A 793 4.53 40.45 -18.26
N GLU A 794 4.73 39.29 -18.88
CA GLU A 794 4.83 39.05 -20.33
C GLU A 794 3.97 37.81 -20.65
N GLU A 795 3.27 37.80 -21.78
CA GLU A 795 2.49 36.62 -22.20
C GLU A 795 3.44 35.44 -22.45
N LYS A 796 3.43 34.47 -21.55
CA LYS A 796 4.27 33.27 -21.61
C LYS A 796 3.45 31.99 -21.47
N PRO A 797 3.88 30.88 -22.10
CA PRO A 797 3.30 29.56 -21.85
C PRO A 797 3.41 29.15 -20.38
N LEU A 798 2.52 28.27 -19.91
CA LEU A 798 2.55 27.79 -18.52
C LEU A 798 3.89 27.11 -18.17
N MET A 799 4.50 26.43 -19.13
CA MET A 799 5.81 25.76 -19.01
C MET A 799 6.96 26.67 -18.62
N ASP A 800 6.85 27.96 -18.95
CA ASP A 800 7.86 28.94 -18.57
C ASP A 800 7.76 29.34 -17.09
N TYR A 801 6.69 28.92 -16.40
CA TYR A 801 6.42 29.21 -15.00
C TYR A 801 6.71 28.02 -14.09
N CYS A 802 6.37 26.80 -14.52
CA CYS A 802 6.60 25.57 -13.77
C CYS A 802 6.65 24.33 -14.69
N GLN A 803 7.28 23.26 -14.20
CA GLN A 803 7.34 21.96 -14.88
C GLN A 803 6.16 21.08 -14.46
N LYS A 804 5.68 21.22 -13.22
CA LYS A 804 4.53 20.49 -12.70
C LYS A 804 3.50 21.46 -12.13
N LEU A 805 2.23 21.06 -12.16
CA LEU A 805 1.14 21.78 -11.51
C LEU A 805 0.41 20.83 -10.55
N ILE A 806 0.30 21.27 -9.30
CA ILE A 806 -0.44 20.58 -8.25
C ILE A 806 -1.70 21.41 -7.95
N VAL A 807 -2.88 20.80 -7.96
CA VAL A 807 -4.12 21.45 -7.50
C VAL A 807 -4.69 20.66 -6.34
N LEU A 808 -4.70 21.29 -5.17
CA LEU A 808 -5.19 20.76 -3.92
C LEU A 808 -6.62 21.24 -3.70
N PHE A 809 -7.54 20.31 -3.54
CA PHE A 809 -8.94 20.59 -3.25
C PHE A 809 -9.16 20.61 -1.74
N ASP A 810 -9.74 21.71 -1.26
CA ASP A 810 -10.11 21.84 0.14
C ASP A 810 -11.25 20.86 0.48
N THR A 811 -11.02 19.99 1.45
CA THR A 811 -12.01 19.03 1.96
C THR A 811 -12.87 19.62 3.07
N GLU A 812 -12.61 20.86 3.52
CA GLU A 812 -13.48 21.53 4.50
C GLU A 812 -14.71 22.18 3.83
N ASN A 813 -15.74 21.36 3.61
CA ASN A 813 -17.11 21.65 4.05
C ASN A 813 -17.94 20.37 4.21
#